data_AF-A0A6N8FGA1-F1
#
_entry.id   AF-A0A6N8FGA1-F1
#
_cell.length_a   1.000
_cell.length_b   1.000
_cell.length_c   1.000
_cell.angle_alpha   90.00
_cell.angle_beta   90.00
_cell.angle_gamma   90.00
#
_symmetry.space_group_name_H-M   'P 1'
#
loop_
_entity.id
_entity.type
_entity.pdbx_description
1 polymer ?
#
loop_
_entity_poly.entity_id
_entity_poly.type
_entity_poly.pdbx_seq_one_letter_code
_entity_poly.pdbx_strand_id
1 'polypeptide(L)'
;MIRFIWQNWWRRKDRFILLIIGAFIVSAGLTYLIGLSETNKGTVVDNLQQRWSASYDIVVRPKGTRSVTEDKKLLEPNYLSGMNGGISIEQYEMIKDIPGVDIAAPIAMIGYANYEVNFGEVELSEEGLYRKKTTVTINNGIDEEKNSFNSYFPNDVWDVMNKGPEYGVGAPILDFSIGGDSLLAGIDPEEEAKLIGLEEAIIDLGSSRYFEDTDGYHFNEERVYHEFPIIVNQHAYVDKIEEISFELLDLDITEENADEVMETVKERGGGSYLDTLDGELVESFSSSGIETFHAFVSKMTGVDWKTGEVHVEEVVELDNEEYVSPMREDGVTGIVYKPSPLKYDEISSPYIDRWPYSYQLLPFRNGENTVGVYRNKESFREPQLMAANYVELPRIKPNWIGFYDPSNLSISIDPTTELPMETYRPATAEYVMDSDGNPMNPPKIVKPTGDPYNFLTDPPGMLTTIEVAERLLGEKPISAIRIKVTGVTDLSEESQAILEKVASEIEKRTGLITDITLGSSPQLALTYVPGLNGESDIGWLQQPWVNIGSSISIFKETKIGFSGIVASVIAVAIVYVWASGIVNLLARRKEFAVLLSIGWRPSRLNQLLFIEASLIGLFVAFISWVMLGFVYISSEVSISFERFLSTGLFGLIVYLLGSIIPMIMARSISPYEAMRSGEISGKSKRLFQAKGINRMAINHFIGKWKRSILSVISIALPTALLAVFLYITFRLRGIMYTSLLGEYVALEIGPTHYIAIIVALIIAILTTAEIMWQNVSERREEISLLQSIGWKRWSIRRLILAEGVFSGLFAALIGFTIALMIIWGLYHAFPAEEIGFILMTGLIPVFIGVLGTILPAERAVRIVPNRGMGGNISNRKAVEKRLKWVVISTSLLIFGTFLFTMVRVAPNIEHANSNVEVEQVFNPTEGSVEKIDREEPISSRDESANSYEAPSDYLIELHTGENSESKGWGGVLFYEAKEVESSMPPPEPGMKNIAIEFNFEIRDTMSYHMRPDHHFTLIDGEESYHPVDIKIIETIGWEDEQWLHGIQDGRMHAVLEFTVHDSIDNYGLLLKNGTLGDGIMVKFEK
;
A
#
# COMPACT_ATOMS: atom_id res chain seq x y z
N MET A 1 36.68 27.62 -52.90
CA MET A 1 35.45 26.92 -52.48
C MET A 1 34.67 27.74 -51.44
N ILE A 2 35.27 28.13 -50.31
CA ILE A 2 34.61 28.97 -49.28
C ILE A 2 34.00 30.27 -49.84
N ARG A 3 34.75 31.03 -50.65
CA ARG A 3 34.23 32.25 -51.30
C ARG A 3 33.01 31.99 -52.20
N PHE A 4 32.96 30.82 -52.84
CA PHE A 4 31.83 30.40 -53.67
C PHE A 4 30.60 30.05 -52.81
N ILE A 5 30.80 29.31 -51.71
CA ILE A 5 29.74 29.01 -50.74
C ILE A 5 29.14 30.31 -50.18
N TRP A 6 30.00 31.23 -49.72
CA TRP A 6 29.60 32.52 -49.16
C TRP A 6 28.81 33.39 -50.14
N GLN A 7 29.28 33.52 -51.38
CA GLN A 7 28.57 34.26 -52.42
C GLN A 7 27.22 33.61 -52.75
N ASN A 8 27.12 32.29 -52.67
CA ASN A 8 25.90 31.57 -52.99
C ASN A 8 24.83 31.70 -51.89
N TRP A 9 25.21 31.60 -50.62
CA TRP A 9 24.32 31.90 -49.49
C TRP A 9 23.70 33.29 -49.63
N TRP A 10 24.50 34.28 -50.03
CA TRP A 10 24.01 35.62 -50.33
C TRP A 10 23.19 35.74 -51.61
N ARG A 11 23.38 34.86 -52.61
CA ARG A 11 22.55 34.87 -53.83
C ARG A 11 21.15 34.30 -53.57
N ARG A 12 21.02 33.35 -52.65
CA ARG A 12 19.77 32.65 -52.30
C ARG A 12 19.36 32.89 -50.85
N LYS A 13 19.23 34.18 -50.49
CA LYS A 13 19.01 34.64 -49.11
C LYS A 13 17.82 33.96 -48.42
N ASP A 14 16.69 33.84 -49.11
CA ASP A 14 15.47 33.21 -48.58
C ASP A 14 15.74 31.81 -48.00
N ARG A 15 16.64 31.03 -48.64
CA ARG A 15 16.99 29.67 -48.19
C ARG A 15 18.04 29.65 -47.12
N PHE A 16 19.01 30.56 -47.23
CA PHE A 16 20.03 30.71 -46.20
C PHE A 16 19.41 31.11 -44.85
N ILE A 17 18.36 31.94 -44.87
CA ILE A 17 17.60 32.34 -43.67
C ILE A 17 16.91 31.13 -43.04
N LEU A 18 16.17 30.34 -43.83
CA LEU A 18 15.50 29.13 -43.32
C LEU A 18 16.51 28.14 -42.72
N LEU A 19 17.65 27.97 -43.40
CA LEU A 19 18.72 27.10 -42.93
C LEU A 19 19.33 27.59 -41.61
N ILE A 20 19.60 28.89 -41.45
CA ILE A 20 20.09 29.46 -40.18
C ILE A 20 19.05 29.31 -39.07
N ILE A 21 17.78 29.61 -39.36
CA ILE A 21 16.69 29.50 -38.38
C ILE A 21 16.57 28.06 -37.90
N GLY A 22 16.56 27.08 -38.81
CA GLY A 22 16.50 25.69 -38.40
C GLY A 22 17.78 25.18 -37.74
N ALA A 23 18.96 25.66 -38.15
CA ALA A 23 20.21 25.38 -37.44
C ALA A 23 20.19 25.92 -36.00
N PHE A 24 19.62 27.11 -35.81
CA PHE A 24 19.40 27.69 -34.50
C PHE A 24 18.40 26.89 -33.66
N ILE A 25 17.25 26.50 -34.22
CA ILE A 25 16.24 25.69 -33.53
C ILE A 25 16.82 24.33 -33.13
N VAL A 26 17.59 23.68 -34.01
CA VAL A 26 18.28 22.42 -33.71
C VAL A 26 19.31 22.61 -32.60
N SER A 27 20.13 23.67 -32.66
CA SER A 27 21.09 24.00 -31.61
C SER A 27 20.40 24.24 -30.27
N ALA A 28 19.35 25.05 -30.25
CA ALA A 28 18.57 25.38 -29.07
C ALA A 28 17.87 24.16 -28.48
N GLY A 29 17.24 23.33 -29.33
CA GLY A 29 16.59 22.08 -28.94
C GLY A 29 17.56 21.05 -28.37
N LEU A 30 18.69 20.82 -29.06
CA LEU A 30 19.73 19.90 -28.58
C LEU A 30 20.34 20.39 -27.26
N THR A 31 20.63 21.69 -27.16
CA THR A 31 21.19 22.28 -25.93
C THR A 31 20.23 22.14 -24.77
N TYR A 32 18.96 22.47 -24.97
CA TYR A 32 17.92 22.35 -23.95
C TYR A 32 17.75 20.91 -23.48
N LEU A 33 17.61 19.95 -24.41
CA LEU A 33 17.32 18.57 -24.07
C LEU A 33 18.52 17.82 -23.49
N ILE A 34 19.71 18.04 -24.02
CA ILE A 34 20.92 17.38 -23.48
C ILE A 34 21.27 18.00 -22.12
N GLY A 35 21.12 19.32 -21.95
CA GLY A 35 21.34 20.00 -20.68
C GLY A 35 20.38 19.55 -19.58
N LEU A 36 19.07 19.54 -19.85
CA LEU A 36 18.05 19.20 -18.84
C LEU A 36 17.81 17.71 -18.66
N SER A 37 17.99 16.87 -19.68
CA SER A 37 17.82 15.41 -19.51
C SER A 37 18.75 14.84 -18.44
N GLU A 38 19.84 15.52 -18.17
CA GLU A 38 20.86 15.06 -17.26
C GLU A 38 20.72 15.65 -15.87
N THR A 39 20.37 16.92 -15.76
CA THR A 39 19.90 17.50 -14.49
C THR A 39 18.69 16.70 -14.01
N ASN A 40 17.70 16.46 -14.86
CA ASN A 40 16.52 15.69 -14.47
C ASN A 40 16.85 14.23 -14.19
N LYS A 41 17.71 13.58 -14.99
CA LYS A 41 18.11 12.19 -14.67
C LYS A 41 18.90 12.11 -13.37
N GLY A 42 19.87 13.01 -13.16
CA GLY A 42 20.68 13.07 -11.94
C GLY A 42 19.83 13.39 -10.73
N THR A 43 19.08 14.49 -10.75
CA THR A 43 18.19 14.91 -9.67
C THR A 43 17.09 13.89 -9.38
N VAL A 44 16.50 13.25 -10.39
CA VAL A 44 15.49 12.19 -10.16
C VAL A 44 16.15 10.94 -9.60
N VAL A 45 17.30 10.50 -10.13
CA VAL A 45 18.03 9.36 -9.57
C VAL A 45 18.44 9.65 -8.13
N ASP A 46 19.02 10.82 -7.85
CA ASP A 46 19.51 11.23 -6.54
C ASP A 46 18.36 11.41 -5.55
N ASN A 47 17.25 12.05 -5.94
CA ASN A 47 16.05 12.19 -5.09
C ASN A 47 15.39 10.83 -4.84
N LEU A 48 15.27 9.97 -5.87
CA LEU A 48 14.77 8.61 -5.67
C LEU A 48 15.73 7.83 -4.76
N GLN A 49 17.05 7.99 -4.92
CA GLN A 49 18.10 7.35 -4.12
C GLN A 49 18.20 7.85 -2.68
N GLN A 50 17.76 9.07 -2.40
CA GLN A 50 17.65 9.58 -1.03
C GLN A 50 16.37 9.13 -0.33
N ARG A 51 15.36 8.69 -1.10
CA ARG A 51 13.98 8.49 -0.61
C ARG A 51 13.44 7.07 -0.72
N TRP A 52 14.25 6.09 -1.18
CA TRP A 52 13.83 4.71 -1.40
C TRP A 52 14.11 3.75 -0.23
N SER A 53 14.87 4.18 0.77
CA SER A 53 15.36 3.27 1.81
C SER A 53 14.22 2.85 2.73
N ALA A 54 13.77 1.61 2.58
CA ALA A 54 13.03 0.87 3.59
C ALA A 54 14.01 0.34 4.66
N SER A 55 13.52 0.06 5.86
CA SER A 55 14.37 -0.54 6.91
C SER A 55 14.89 -1.93 6.53
N TYR A 56 14.14 -2.66 5.68
CA TYR A 56 14.47 -3.99 5.16
C TYR A 56 14.15 -4.11 3.65
N ASP A 57 14.80 -5.05 2.95
CA ASP A 57 14.68 -5.25 1.49
C ASP A 57 13.64 -6.31 1.10
N ILE A 58 13.48 -7.33 1.95
CA ILE A 58 12.54 -8.45 1.76
C ILE A 58 11.83 -8.71 3.08
N VAL A 59 10.53 -8.99 3.02
CA VAL A 59 9.77 -9.54 4.14
C VAL A 59 9.28 -10.93 3.80
N VAL A 60 9.44 -11.86 4.74
CA VAL A 60 9.01 -13.25 4.62
C VAL A 60 7.82 -13.48 5.53
N ARG A 61 6.76 -14.09 4.99
CA ARG A 61 5.50 -14.34 5.70
C ARG A 61 5.00 -15.78 5.52
N PRO A 62 4.14 -16.30 6.41
CA PRO A 62 3.46 -17.57 6.24
C PRO A 62 2.55 -17.58 4.99
N LYS A 63 2.32 -18.75 4.38
CA LYS A 63 1.35 -18.89 3.29
C LYS A 63 -0.07 -18.55 3.75
N GLY A 64 -0.85 -17.90 2.90
CA GLY A 64 -2.26 -17.56 3.17
C GLY A 64 -2.47 -16.28 3.96
N THR A 65 -1.40 -15.52 4.23
CA THR A 65 -1.44 -14.23 4.94
C THR A 65 -1.61 -13.00 4.02
N ARG A 66 -1.77 -13.21 2.70
CA ARG A 66 -1.97 -12.11 1.75
C ARG A 66 -3.38 -11.56 1.82
N SER A 67 -3.49 -10.23 1.90
CA SER A 67 -4.77 -9.51 1.81
C SER A 67 -5.19 -9.30 0.35
N VAL A 68 -6.48 -9.02 0.11
CA VAL A 68 -7.03 -8.71 -1.23
C VAL A 68 -6.39 -7.46 -1.84
N THR A 69 -5.87 -6.57 -0.99
CA THR A 69 -5.19 -5.33 -1.37
C THR A 69 -3.88 -5.58 -2.12
N GLU A 70 -3.25 -6.73 -1.85
CA GLU A 70 -1.94 -7.10 -2.37
C GLU A 70 -1.99 -7.52 -3.84
N ASP A 71 -3.17 -7.88 -4.37
CA ASP A 71 -3.35 -8.11 -5.80
C ASP A 71 -3.03 -6.85 -6.63
N LYS A 72 -3.27 -5.66 -6.05
CA LYS A 72 -2.88 -4.35 -6.59
C LYS A 72 -1.52 -3.87 -6.09
N LYS A 73 -0.74 -4.75 -5.43
CA LYS A 73 0.57 -4.46 -4.82
C LYS A 73 0.52 -3.41 -3.72
N LEU A 74 -0.60 -3.34 -2.99
CA LEU A 74 -0.78 -2.39 -1.90
C LEU A 74 -0.77 -3.13 -0.56
N LEU A 75 0.08 -2.69 0.36
CA LEU A 75 0.12 -3.14 1.76
C LEU A 75 -0.48 -2.08 2.67
N GLU A 76 -1.31 -2.52 3.60
CA GLU A 76 -1.88 -1.69 4.66
C GLU A 76 -0.81 -1.26 5.69
N PRO A 77 -1.06 -0.17 6.43
CA PRO A 77 -0.20 0.26 7.53
C PRO A 77 -0.07 -0.83 8.60
N ASN A 78 1.14 -1.03 9.13
CA ASN A 78 1.40 -1.94 10.26
C ASN A 78 0.85 -3.36 10.13
N TYR A 79 0.67 -3.86 8.90
CA TYR A 79 0.10 -5.16 8.61
C TYR A 79 0.81 -6.33 9.34
N LEU A 80 2.10 -6.19 9.67
CA LEU A 80 2.87 -7.16 10.45
C LEU A 80 2.38 -7.33 11.90
N SER A 81 1.86 -6.28 12.52
CA SER A 81 1.36 -6.30 13.91
C SER A 81 0.07 -7.09 14.08
N GLY A 82 -0.68 -7.29 12.98
CA GLY A 82 -1.88 -8.13 12.97
C GLY A 82 -1.61 -9.62 12.74
N MET A 83 -0.37 -10.05 12.52
CA MET A 83 -0.05 -11.46 12.20
C MET A 83 0.41 -12.23 13.44
N ASN A 84 -0.13 -13.44 13.63
CA ASN A 84 0.32 -14.35 14.68
C ASN A 84 0.96 -15.63 14.08
N GLY A 85 2.24 -15.83 14.36
CA GLY A 85 2.96 -17.08 14.12
C GLY A 85 2.98 -17.57 12.67
N GLY A 86 3.34 -18.84 12.50
CA GLY A 86 3.30 -19.54 11.20
C GLY A 86 4.66 -19.82 10.57
N ILE A 87 5.75 -19.27 11.10
CA ILE A 87 7.14 -19.59 10.73
C ILE A 87 7.85 -20.29 11.91
N SER A 88 8.49 -21.42 11.65
CA SER A 88 9.29 -22.17 12.64
C SER A 88 10.70 -21.60 12.79
N ILE A 89 11.34 -21.86 13.94
CA ILE A 89 12.76 -21.53 14.16
C ILE A 89 13.65 -22.26 13.15
N GLU A 90 13.34 -23.51 12.80
CA GLU A 90 14.08 -24.24 11.75
C GLU A 90 14.04 -23.51 10.39
N GLN A 91 12.87 -22.96 10.01
CA GLN A 91 12.74 -22.15 8.79
C GLN A 91 13.52 -20.85 8.87
N TYR A 92 13.55 -20.22 10.05
CA TYR A 92 14.33 -19.01 10.30
C TYR A 92 15.84 -19.25 10.14
N GLU A 93 16.37 -20.30 10.78
CA GLU A 93 17.78 -20.69 10.64
C GLU A 93 18.14 -21.05 9.20
N MET A 94 17.24 -21.76 8.49
CA MET A 94 17.41 -22.04 7.06
C MET A 94 17.50 -20.77 6.20
N ILE A 95 16.85 -19.68 6.61
CA ILE A 95 16.90 -18.38 5.91
C ILE A 95 18.21 -17.66 6.21
N LYS A 96 18.67 -17.65 7.47
CA LYS A 96 19.98 -17.08 7.85
C LYS A 96 21.12 -17.71 7.05
N ASP A 97 21.04 -19.00 6.79
CA ASP A 97 22.04 -19.77 6.02
C ASP A 97 22.03 -19.51 4.50
N ILE A 98 21.08 -18.72 3.96
CA ILE A 98 21.01 -18.44 2.53
C ILE A 98 22.11 -17.45 2.11
N PRO A 99 22.98 -17.81 1.14
CA PRO A 99 24.01 -16.89 0.66
C PRO A 99 23.42 -15.59 0.11
N GLY A 100 23.80 -14.47 0.70
CA GLY A 100 23.33 -13.12 0.34
C GLY A 100 22.37 -12.50 1.35
N VAL A 101 21.86 -13.25 2.32
CA VAL A 101 21.19 -12.68 3.49
C VAL A 101 22.25 -12.09 4.41
N ASP A 102 22.15 -10.79 4.69
CA ASP A 102 23.07 -10.05 5.59
C ASP A 102 22.51 -9.98 7.00
N ILE A 103 21.24 -9.60 7.10
CA ILE A 103 20.47 -9.50 8.34
C ILE A 103 19.15 -10.23 8.13
N ALA A 104 18.75 -11.04 9.10
CA ALA A 104 17.42 -11.66 9.15
C ALA A 104 16.84 -11.47 10.55
N ALA A 105 16.01 -10.44 10.70
CA ALA A 105 15.38 -10.06 11.96
C ALA A 105 13.96 -10.64 12.04
N PRO A 106 13.74 -11.72 12.82
CA PRO A 106 12.42 -12.30 13.04
C PRO A 106 11.62 -11.42 13.99
N ILE A 107 10.30 -11.44 13.83
CA ILE A 107 9.37 -10.89 14.81
C ILE A 107 8.21 -11.86 15.02
N ALA A 108 7.95 -12.18 16.28
CA ALA A 108 6.85 -13.03 16.74
C ALA A 108 5.85 -12.18 17.51
N MET A 109 4.64 -11.98 16.99
CA MET A 109 3.61 -11.28 17.76
C MET A 109 2.94 -12.27 18.70
N ILE A 110 3.26 -12.19 19.99
CA ILE A 110 2.83 -13.16 21.00
C ILE A 110 1.36 -12.91 21.35
N GLY A 111 1.06 -11.71 21.83
CA GLY A 111 -0.28 -11.35 22.27
C GLY A 111 -0.29 -10.07 23.09
N TYR A 112 -1.44 -9.74 23.64
CA TYR A 112 -1.62 -8.56 24.47
C TYR A 112 -1.42 -8.92 25.94
N ALA A 113 -0.42 -8.30 26.56
CA ALA A 113 -0.09 -8.44 27.98
C ALA A 113 -0.71 -7.28 28.76
N ASN A 114 -1.35 -7.59 29.89
CA ASN A 114 -1.96 -6.58 30.74
C ASN A 114 -0.93 -5.98 31.71
N TYR A 115 -0.99 -4.67 31.91
CA TYR A 115 -0.29 -3.97 32.99
C TYR A 115 -1.30 -3.27 33.88
N GLU A 116 -1.06 -3.27 35.19
CA GLU A 116 -1.94 -2.68 36.21
C GLU A 116 -1.11 -1.99 37.29
N VAL A 117 -1.58 -0.84 37.76
CA VAL A 117 -0.97 -0.07 38.84
C VAL A 117 -2.04 0.25 39.88
N ASN A 118 -1.80 -0.20 41.11
CA ASN A 118 -2.58 0.21 42.27
C ASN A 118 -1.99 1.50 42.86
N PHE A 119 -2.81 2.56 42.91
CA PHE A 119 -2.47 3.88 43.47
C PHE A 119 -2.80 4.05 44.97
N GLY A 120 -3.25 2.99 45.65
CA GLY A 120 -3.64 2.98 47.05
C GLY A 120 -5.04 2.42 47.25
N GLU A 121 -5.50 2.38 48.50
CA GLU A 121 -6.84 1.93 48.86
C GLU A 121 -7.64 3.08 49.48
N VAL A 122 -8.96 3.07 49.27
CA VAL A 122 -9.90 4.01 49.90
C VAL A 122 -10.17 3.60 51.35
N GLU A 123 -10.12 4.55 52.29
CA GLU A 123 -10.54 4.34 53.68
C GLU A 123 -12.03 4.66 53.84
N LEU A 124 -12.87 3.63 54.01
CA LEU A 124 -14.31 3.79 54.23
C LEU A 124 -14.61 3.86 55.72
N SER A 125 -15.29 4.93 56.15
CA SER A 125 -15.56 5.20 57.58
C SER A 125 -17.02 5.00 58.00
N GLU A 126 -17.94 4.91 57.04
CA GLU A 126 -19.36 4.72 57.30
C GLU A 126 -19.80 3.31 56.89
N GLU A 127 -20.67 2.72 57.71
CA GLU A 127 -21.35 1.45 57.40
C GLU A 127 -22.42 1.72 56.33
N GLY A 128 -22.40 0.96 55.23
CA GLY A 128 -23.38 1.16 54.16
C GLY A 128 -23.05 0.45 52.86
N LEU A 129 -23.86 0.72 51.83
CA LEU A 129 -23.66 0.19 50.48
C LEU A 129 -22.94 1.22 49.61
N TYR A 130 -21.80 0.85 49.05
CA TYR A 130 -20.95 1.72 48.25
C TYR A 130 -21.05 1.40 46.75
N ARG A 131 -20.94 2.44 45.94
CA ARG A 131 -20.76 2.39 44.48
C ARG A 131 -19.34 2.83 44.14
N LYS A 132 -18.52 1.92 43.61
CA LYS A 132 -17.29 2.25 42.88
C LYS A 132 -17.64 2.47 41.42
N LYS A 133 -17.46 3.71 40.97
CA LYS A 133 -17.72 4.15 39.60
C LYS A 133 -16.39 4.42 38.90
N THR A 134 -16.07 3.62 37.90
CA THR A 134 -14.91 3.80 37.03
C THR A 134 -15.37 4.41 35.72
N THR A 135 -14.85 5.58 35.39
CA THR A 135 -15.17 6.32 34.18
C THR A 135 -13.92 6.44 33.33
N VAL A 136 -13.93 5.77 32.18
CA VAL A 136 -12.87 5.80 31.18
C VAL A 136 -13.27 6.74 30.07
N THR A 137 -12.47 7.79 29.86
CA THR A 137 -12.64 8.74 28.75
C THR A 137 -11.48 8.56 27.77
N ILE A 138 -11.77 8.22 26.53
CA ILE A 138 -10.79 7.96 25.46
C ILE A 138 -11.00 8.99 24.36
N ASN A 139 -9.94 9.67 23.96
CA ASN A 139 -9.95 10.58 22.82
C ASN A 139 -9.43 9.86 21.56
N ASN A 140 -10.33 9.43 20.69
CA ASN A 140 -9.99 8.76 19.43
C ASN A 140 -9.61 9.75 18.31
N GLY A 141 -9.52 11.05 18.62
CA GLY A 141 -9.19 12.14 17.68
C GLY A 141 -10.37 12.67 16.86
N ILE A 142 -11.43 11.88 16.70
CA ILE A 142 -12.68 12.30 16.06
C ILE A 142 -13.61 12.88 17.13
N ASP A 143 -13.91 12.07 18.16
CA ASP A 143 -14.79 12.35 19.29
C ASP A 143 -14.19 11.80 20.61
N GLU A 144 -14.81 12.12 21.75
CA GLU A 144 -14.46 11.57 23.06
C GLU A 144 -15.45 10.47 23.43
N GLU A 145 -14.95 9.24 23.56
CA GLU A 145 -15.73 8.09 24.00
C GLU A 145 -15.66 8.00 25.53
N LYS A 146 -16.82 7.98 26.20
CA LYS A 146 -16.91 7.91 27.65
C LYS A 146 -17.68 6.68 28.09
N ASN A 147 -16.96 5.75 28.71
CA ASN A 147 -17.52 4.52 29.24
C ASN A 147 -17.45 4.54 30.77
N SER A 148 -18.59 4.34 31.43
CA SER A 148 -18.66 4.27 32.89
C SER A 148 -19.12 2.88 33.33
N PHE A 149 -18.39 2.30 34.28
CA PHE A 149 -18.65 1.01 34.88
C PHE A 149 -18.92 1.22 36.37
N ASN A 150 -20.04 0.71 36.85
CA ASN A 150 -20.40 0.75 38.25
C ASN A 150 -20.22 -0.65 38.86
N SER A 151 -19.62 -0.70 40.04
CA SER A 151 -19.56 -1.89 40.87
C SER A 151 -20.07 -1.54 42.27
N TYR A 152 -20.82 -2.45 42.87
CA TYR A 152 -21.49 -2.23 44.15
C TYR A 152 -20.95 -3.21 45.18
N PHE A 153 -20.68 -2.73 46.39
CA PHE A 153 -20.21 -3.59 47.47
C PHE A 153 -20.67 -3.05 48.84
N PRO A 154 -20.94 -3.92 49.82
CA PRO A 154 -21.29 -3.50 51.17
C PRO A 154 -20.00 -3.27 51.98
N ASN A 155 -20.02 -2.28 52.86
CA ASN A 155 -18.98 -2.03 53.85
C ASN A 155 -19.56 -2.29 55.25
N ASP A 156 -19.10 -3.36 55.91
CA ASP A 156 -19.49 -3.76 57.27
C ASP A 156 -21.00 -3.92 57.56
N VAL A 157 -21.85 -3.95 56.53
CA VAL A 157 -23.33 -4.05 56.68
C VAL A 157 -23.92 -5.37 56.22
N TRP A 158 -23.26 -6.09 55.31
CA TRP A 158 -23.83 -7.31 54.72
C TRP A 158 -22.75 -8.26 54.20
N ASP A 159 -22.89 -9.55 54.48
CA ASP A 159 -21.98 -10.58 53.98
C ASP A 159 -22.43 -11.10 52.61
N VAL A 160 -21.57 -10.88 51.62
CA VAL A 160 -21.75 -11.33 50.23
C VAL A 160 -21.29 -12.77 50.01
N MET A 161 -20.61 -13.41 50.97
CA MET A 161 -20.19 -14.81 50.84
C MET A 161 -21.41 -15.73 50.68
N ASN A 162 -21.37 -16.59 49.66
CA ASN A 162 -22.45 -17.52 49.29
C ASN A 162 -23.76 -16.88 48.80
N LYS A 163 -23.76 -15.58 48.48
CA LYS A 163 -24.89 -14.89 47.82
C LYS A 163 -24.68 -14.87 46.30
N GLY A 164 -25.76 -15.00 45.54
CA GLY A 164 -25.70 -15.07 44.08
C GLY A 164 -25.59 -13.70 43.38
N PRO A 165 -25.26 -13.66 42.08
CA PRO A 165 -25.10 -12.41 41.32
C PRO A 165 -26.39 -11.58 41.19
N GLU A 166 -27.55 -12.15 41.50
CA GLU A 166 -28.85 -11.48 41.39
C GLU A 166 -29.05 -10.28 42.32
N TYR A 167 -28.24 -10.16 43.39
CA TYR A 167 -28.26 -8.98 44.27
C TYR A 167 -27.54 -7.78 43.65
N GLY A 168 -26.72 -8.00 42.60
CA GLY A 168 -25.96 -6.95 41.91
C GLY A 168 -24.84 -6.32 42.73
N VAL A 169 -24.47 -6.95 43.85
CA VAL A 169 -23.45 -6.52 44.80
C VAL A 169 -22.37 -7.59 44.88
N GLY A 170 -21.11 -7.19 44.90
CA GLY A 170 -19.94 -8.06 44.98
C GLY A 170 -19.10 -7.81 46.23
N ALA A 171 -17.96 -8.50 46.29
CA ALA A 171 -16.95 -8.25 47.33
C ALA A 171 -16.42 -6.81 47.26
N PRO A 172 -16.04 -6.20 48.40
CA PRO A 172 -15.45 -4.87 48.43
C PRO A 172 -14.17 -4.81 47.61
N ILE A 173 -14.10 -3.85 46.68
CA ILE A 173 -12.92 -3.54 45.87
C ILE A 173 -12.50 -2.12 46.21
N LEU A 174 -11.62 -1.99 47.20
CA LEU A 174 -11.21 -0.71 47.78
C LEU A 174 -10.02 -0.06 47.05
N ASP A 175 -9.43 -0.72 46.05
CA ASP A 175 -8.24 -0.23 45.38
C ASP A 175 -8.51 0.84 44.31
N PHE A 176 -7.49 1.67 44.07
CA PHE A 176 -7.38 2.56 42.92
C PHE A 176 -6.50 1.92 41.84
N SER A 177 -6.86 0.70 41.41
CA SER A 177 -6.13 -0.02 40.37
C SER A 177 -6.55 0.45 38.97
N ILE A 178 -5.57 0.88 38.17
CA ILE A 178 -5.74 1.34 36.78
C ILE A 178 -4.75 0.58 35.89
N GLY A 179 -5.20 0.12 34.73
CA GLY A 179 -4.37 -0.69 33.83
C GLY A 179 -4.67 -0.52 32.35
N GLY A 180 -4.02 -1.35 31.53
CA GLY A 180 -4.20 -1.40 30.09
C GLY A 180 -3.52 -2.61 29.46
N ASP A 181 -3.75 -2.79 28.17
CA ASP A 181 -3.13 -3.85 27.39
C ASP A 181 -2.01 -3.30 26.53
N SER A 182 -0.95 -4.08 26.35
CA SER A 182 0.20 -3.75 25.50
C SER A 182 0.60 -4.95 24.67
N LEU A 183 0.88 -4.75 23.38
CA LEU A 183 1.29 -5.82 22.48
C LEU A 183 2.72 -6.26 22.83
N LEU A 184 2.87 -7.54 23.19
CA LEU A 184 4.12 -8.22 23.45
C LEU A 184 4.61 -8.94 22.17
N ALA A 185 5.85 -8.63 21.76
CA ALA A 185 6.49 -9.27 20.62
C ALA A 185 7.85 -9.89 20.98
N GLY A 186 8.16 -11.05 20.41
CA GLY A 186 9.47 -11.70 20.47
C GLY A 186 10.36 -11.29 19.29
N ILE A 187 11.62 -10.96 19.55
CA ILE A 187 12.64 -10.55 18.56
C ILE A 187 13.93 -11.35 18.75
N ASP A 188 14.79 -11.40 17.73
CA ASP A 188 16.21 -11.78 17.90
C ASP A 188 17.00 -10.50 18.26
N PRO A 189 17.52 -10.35 19.49
CA PRO A 189 18.15 -9.11 19.93
C PRO A 189 19.35 -8.68 19.07
N GLU A 190 20.15 -9.62 18.57
CA GLU A 190 21.33 -9.27 17.77
C GLU A 190 20.93 -8.79 16.37
N GLU A 191 19.99 -9.50 15.73
CA GLU A 191 19.54 -9.18 14.38
C GLU A 191 18.66 -7.93 14.36
N GLU A 192 17.83 -7.71 15.39
CA GLU A 192 17.01 -6.50 15.52
C GLU A 192 17.89 -5.26 15.78
N ALA A 193 18.93 -5.38 16.62
CA ALA A 193 19.89 -4.31 16.83
C ALA A 193 20.61 -3.93 15.52
N LYS A 194 21.06 -4.91 14.72
CA LYS A 194 21.67 -4.64 13.40
C LYS A 194 20.69 -4.00 12.41
N LEU A 195 19.40 -4.35 12.46
CA LEU A 195 18.42 -3.87 11.49
C LEU A 195 18.00 -2.42 11.73
N ILE A 196 17.65 -2.09 12.97
CA ILE A 196 17.03 -0.80 13.33
C ILE A 196 17.77 -0.02 14.42
N GLY A 197 18.88 -0.53 14.94
CA GLY A 197 19.63 0.14 16.01
C GLY A 197 18.88 0.15 17.33
N LEU A 198 18.23 -0.96 17.67
CA LEU A 198 17.41 -1.07 18.88
C LEU A 198 18.25 -0.94 20.17
N GLU A 199 19.49 -1.45 20.16
CA GLU A 199 20.43 -1.33 21.28
C GLU A 199 20.79 0.14 21.56
N GLU A 200 21.04 0.93 20.51
CA GLU A 200 21.36 2.36 20.63
C GLU A 200 20.15 3.22 21.03
N ALA A 201 18.93 2.70 20.88
CA ALA A 201 17.70 3.37 21.27
C ALA A 201 17.34 3.17 22.75
N ILE A 202 18.08 2.34 23.48
CA ILE A 202 17.89 2.13 24.93
C ILE A 202 18.25 3.41 25.70
N ILE A 203 17.39 3.76 26.64
CA ILE A 203 17.52 4.95 27.49
C ILE A 203 18.34 4.57 28.73
N ASP A 204 19.30 5.43 29.08
CA ASP A 204 20.09 5.34 30.31
C ASP A 204 19.26 5.85 31.50
N LEU A 205 18.36 5.00 32.01
CA LEU A 205 17.47 5.28 33.14
C LEU A 205 17.59 4.19 34.22
N GLY A 206 18.27 4.49 35.32
CA GLY A 206 18.45 3.57 36.45
C GLY A 206 19.18 2.27 36.08
N SER A 207 18.50 1.13 36.19
CA SER A 207 19.02 -0.21 35.82
C SER A 207 18.69 -0.64 34.39
N SER A 208 18.19 0.28 33.56
CA SER A 208 17.83 0.01 32.15
C SER A 208 19.04 -0.41 31.33
N ARG A 209 18.92 -1.55 30.63
CA ARG A 209 19.94 -2.11 29.74
C ARG A 209 19.29 -2.88 28.58
N TYR A 210 20.11 -3.22 27.58
CA TYR A 210 19.72 -4.14 26.51
C TYR A 210 19.87 -5.61 26.94
N PHE A 211 19.36 -6.54 26.14
CA PHE A 211 19.45 -7.99 26.37
C PHE A 211 20.92 -8.46 26.41
N GLU A 212 21.23 -9.36 27.36
CA GLU A 212 22.52 -10.05 27.48
C GLU A 212 22.35 -11.56 27.25
N ASP A 213 23.42 -12.26 26.85
CA ASP A 213 23.41 -13.73 26.64
C ASP A 213 23.02 -14.55 27.89
N THR A 214 23.09 -13.93 29.07
CA THR A 214 22.71 -14.53 30.36
C THR A 214 21.22 -14.44 30.64
N ASP A 215 20.50 -13.59 29.91
CA ASP A 215 19.06 -13.43 30.05
C ASP A 215 18.36 -14.62 29.41
N GLY A 216 17.51 -15.29 30.19
CA GLY A 216 16.87 -16.51 29.75
C GLY A 216 15.46 -16.67 30.29
N TYR A 217 14.76 -17.64 29.71
CA TYR A 217 13.45 -18.05 30.15
C TYR A 217 13.56 -18.97 31.38
N HIS A 218 12.73 -18.70 32.39
CA HIS A 218 12.56 -19.53 33.58
C HIS A 218 11.09 -19.90 33.76
N PHE A 219 10.79 -21.17 34.05
CA PHE A 219 9.43 -21.62 34.35
C PHE A 219 9.33 -22.01 35.82
N ASN A 220 8.41 -21.38 36.55
CA ASN A 220 8.13 -21.74 37.93
C ASN A 220 7.05 -22.84 37.96
N GLU A 221 7.45 -24.07 38.25
CA GLU A 221 6.54 -25.23 38.32
C GLU A 221 5.60 -25.19 39.53
N GLU A 222 5.98 -24.55 40.64
CA GLU A 222 5.19 -24.51 41.87
C GLU A 222 4.02 -23.54 41.77
N ARG A 223 4.24 -22.37 41.16
CA ARG A 223 3.24 -21.30 40.99
C ARG A 223 2.68 -21.18 39.57
N VAL A 224 3.20 -21.98 38.63
CA VAL A 224 2.76 -22.09 37.23
C VAL A 224 2.78 -20.74 36.50
N TYR A 225 3.97 -20.15 36.38
CA TYR A 225 4.20 -18.93 35.58
C TYR A 225 5.53 -18.93 34.81
N HIS A 226 5.58 -18.15 33.73
CA HIS A 226 6.71 -17.96 32.82
C HIS A 226 7.44 -16.65 33.16
N GLU A 227 8.72 -16.71 33.50
CA GLU A 227 9.54 -15.55 33.83
C GLU A 227 10.60 -15.32 32.76
N PHE A 228 10.71 -14.09 32.25
CA PHE A 228 11.60 -13.75 31.13
C PHE A 228 11.87 -12.25 31.03
N PRO A 229 13.01 -11.84 30.43
CA PRO A 229 13.37 -10.44 30.22
C PRO A 229 12.42 -9.73 29.25
N ILE A 230 12.06 -8.49 29.57
CA ILE A 230 11.29 -7.58 28.71
C ILE A 230 11.93 -6.20 28.68
N ILE A 231 12.04 -5.62 27.48
CA ILE A 231 12.25 -4.18 27.29
C ILE A 231 10.96 -3.49 26.87
N VAL A 232 10.77 -2.24 27.27
CA VAL A 232 9.49 -1.53 27.14
C VAL A 232 9.64 -0.23 26.36
N ASN A 233 8.65 0.05 25.52
CA ASN A 233 8.54 1.32 24.81
C ASN A 233 8.15 2.44 25.78
N GLN A 234 8.89 3.56 25.78
CA GLN A 234 8.60 4.73 26.62
C GLN A 234 7.29 5.46 26.25
N HIS A 235 6.77 5.31 25.02
CA HIS A 235 5.64 6.10 24.54
C HIS A 235 4.30 5.38 24.71
N ALA A 236 3.36 6.01 25.43
CA ALA A 236 1.95 5.65 25.42
C ALA A 236 1.25 6.32 24.23
N TYR A 237 0.60 5.53 23.36
CA TYR A 237 -0.08 6.03 22.16
C TYR A 237 -1.57 6.31 22.36
N VAL A 238 -2.14 5.82 23.46
CA VAL A 238 -3.58 5.93 23.78
C VAL A 238 -3.82 7.16 24.65
N ASP A 239 -4.71 8.04 24.19
CA ASP A 239 -5.13 9.25 24.92
C ASP A 239 -6.34 8.92 25.80
N LYS A 240 -6.06 8.40 27.00
CA LYS A 240 -7.06 7.90 27.97
C LYS A 240 -6.97 8.63 29.30
N ILE A 241 -8.11 8.91 29.92
CA ILE A 241 -8.24 9.37 31.31
C ILE A 241 -9.17 8.40 32.03
N GLU A 242 -8.72 7.83 33.15
CA GLU A 242 -9.55 7.00 34.02
C GLU A 242 -9.81 7.72 35.34
N GLU A 243 -11.08 7.82 35.71
CA GLU A 243 -11.56 8.42 36.95
C GLU A 243 -12.31 7.36 37.76
N ILE A 244 -11.84 7.06 38.96
CA ILE A 244 -12.45 6.12 39.90
C ILE A 244 -13.03 6.94 41.06
N SER A 245 -14.33 6.84 41.29
CA SER A 245 -15.00 7.46 42.44
C SER A 245 -15.73 6.44 43.31
N PHE A 246 -15.69 6.66 44.62
CA PHE A 246 -16.44 5.90 45.62
C PHE A 246 -17.56 6.76 46.16
N GLU A 247 -18.78 6.26 46.06
CA GLU A 247 -20.00 6.96 46.48
C GLU A 247 -20.77 6.10 47.48
N LEU A 248 -21.18 6.65 48.62
CA LEU A 248 -22.08 6.00 49.59
C LEU A 248 -23.51 6.15 49.09
N LEU A 249 -24.24 5.06 48.87
CA LEU A 249 -25.60 5.09 48.35
C LEU A 249 -26.62 5.51 49.43
N ASP A 250 -27.61 6.31 49.04
CA ASP A 250 -28.74 6.70 49.90
C ASP A 250 -29.71 5.53 50.09
N LEU A 251 -29.30 4.58 50.93
CA LEU A 251 -30.04 3.38 51.29
C LEU A 251 -29.88 3.13 52.80
N ASP A 252 -30.99 3.10 53.53
CA ASP A 252 -31.02 2.85 54.98
C ASP A 252 -30.78 1.36 55.28
N ILE A 253 -29.52 0.92 55.10
CA ILE A 253 -29.04 -0.43 55.32
C ILE A 253 -28.13 -0.46 56.56
N THR A 254 -28.38 -1.45 57.42
CA THR A 254 -27.67 -1.72 58.67
C THR A 254 -27.52 -3.22 58.82
N GLU A 255 -26.59 -3.69 59.65
CA GLU A 255 -26.40 -5.12 59.91
C GLU A 255 -27.71 -5.83 60.32
N GLU A 256 -28.61 -5.14 61.03
CA GLU A 256 -29.88 -5.71 61.51
C GLU A 256 -30.95 -5.88 60.41
N ASN A 257 -30.95 -5.06 59.36
CA ASN A 257 -31.97 -5.06 58.29
C ASN A 257 -31.43 -5.45 56.90
N ALA A 258 -30.14 -5.75 56.79
CA ALA A 258 -29.45 -5.95 55.50
C ALA A 258 -30.06 -7.05 54.63
N ASP A 259 -30.42 -8.21 55.19
CA ASP A 259 -31.03 -9.29 54.40
C ASP A 259 -32.41 -8.88 53.81
N GLU A 260 -33.23 -8.13 54.55
CA GLU A 260 -34.55 -7.65 54.07
C GLU A 260 -34.39 -6.59 52.96
N VAL A 261 -33.45 -5.66 53.16
CA VAL A 261 -33.12 -4.61 52.19
C VAL A 261 -32.54 -5.23 50.90
N MET A 262 -31.64 -6.21 51.03
CA MET A 262 -31.00 -6.85 49.87
C MET A 262 -31.95 -7.76 49.09
N GLU A 263 -32.90 -8.45 49.74
CA GLU A 263 -33.99 -9.12 49.02
C GLU A 263 -34.83 -8.13 48.22
N THR A 264 -35.10 -6.94 48.78
CA THR A 264 -35.82 -5.88 48.06
C THR A 264 -35.02 -5.36 46.86
N VAL A 265 -33.68 -5.24 46.99
CA VAL A 265 -32.78 -4.86 45.90
C VAL A 265 -32.83 -5.92 44.79
N LYS A 266 -32.74 -7.21 45.13
CA LYS A 266 -32.85 -8.34 44.18
C LYS A 266 -34.19 -8.33 43.44
N GLU A 267 -35.32 -8.19 44.15
CA GLU A 267 -36.65 -8.14 43.54
C GLU A 267 -36.82 -6.97 42.56
N ARG A 268 -36.11 -5.85 42.80
CA ARG A 268 -36.12 -4.66 41.95
C ARG A 268 -35.11 -4.68 40.80
N GLY A 269 -34.34 -5.76 40.64
CA GLY A 269 -33.38 -5.92 39.55
C GLY A 269 -31.92 -5.71 39.94
N GLY A 270 -31.58 -5.79 41.23
CA GLY A 270 -30.20 -5.80 41.72
C GLY A 270 -29.43 -4.55 41.30
N GLY A 271 -28.35 -4.76 40.53
CA GLY A 271 -27.47 -3.68 40.06
C GLY A 271 -28.20 -2.60 39.27
N SER A 272 -29.19 -2.97 38.45
CA SER A 272 -29.98 -1.98 37.69
C SER A 272 -30.85 -1.09 38.58
N TYR A 273 -31.24 -1.57 39.76
CA TYR A 273 -31.92 -0.73 40.77
C TYR A 273 -30.90 0.17 41.49
N LEU A 274 -29.74 -0.37 41.85
CA LEU A 274 -28.67 0.40 42.50
C LEU A 274 -28.12 1.54 41.62
N ASP A 275 -28.11 1.36 40.31
CA ASP A 275 -27.79 2.43 39.34
C ASP A 275 -28.73 3.65 39.43
N THR A 276 -29.95 3.46 39.93
CA THR A 276 -30.95 4.54 40.05
C THR A 276 -30.85 5.33 41.35
N LEU A 277 -30.08 4.85 42.32
CA LEU A 277 -29.93 5.48 43.63
C LEU A 277 -28.91 6.63 43.56
N ASP A 278 -29.24 7.72 44.24
CA ASP A 278 -28.30 8.81 44.49
C ASP A 278 -27.24 8.36 45.50
N GLY A 279 -26.04 8.91 45.40
CA GLY A 279 -24.94 8.62 46.32
C GLY A 279 -24.14 9.86 46.67
N GLU A 280 -23.60 9.89 47.88
CA GLU A 280 -22.68 10.92 48.37
C GLU A 280 -21.24 10.56 48.02
N LEU A 281 -20.52 11.45 47.35
CA LEU A 281 -19.12 11.24 46.97
C LEU A 281 -18.24 11.21 48.22
N VAL A 282 -17.56 10.08 48.43
CA VAL A 282 -16.60 9.89 49.53
C VAL A 282 -15.20 10.24 49.07
N GLU A 283 -14.72 9.61 47.99
CA GLU A 283 -13.39 9.86 47.44
C GLU A 283 -13.37 9.67 45.92
N SER A 284 -12.46 10.37 45.24
CA SER A 284 -12.26 10.23 43.79
C SER A 284 -10.78 10.35 43.44
N PHE A 285 -10.31 9.49 42.53
CA PHE A 285 -8.98 9.51 41.97
C PHE A 285 -9.06 9.54 40.45
N SER A 286 -8.18 10.30 39.79
CA SER A 286 -8.10 10.34 38.33
C SER A 286 -6.65 10.26 37.86
N SER A 287 -6.38 9.44 36.86
CA SER A 287 -5.07 9.37 36.22
C SER A 287 -5.19 9.30 34.70
N SER A 288 -4.25 9.93 34.00
CA SER A 288 -4.13 9.72 32.55
C SER A 288 -3.40 8.40 32.26
N GLY A 289 -3.63 7.84 31.07
CA GLY A 289 -2.96 6.60 30.62
C GLY A 289 -1.44 6.74 30.60
N ILE A 290 -0.93 7.92 30.24
CA ILE A 290 0.52 8.21 30.26
C ILE A 290 1.07 8.28 31.68
N GLU A 291 0.35 8.89 32.63
CA GLU A 291 0.76 8.93 34.03
C GLU A 291 0.71 7.54 34.67
N THR A 292 -0.32 6.75 34.33
CA THR A 292 -0.46 5.35 34.76
C THR A 292 0.70 4.52 34.25
N PHE A 293 1.04 4.66 32.97
CA PHE A 293 2.16 3.94 32.38
C PHE A 293 3.51 4.34 33.00
N HIS A 294 3.74 5.63 33.26
CA HIS A 294 4.95 6.06 33.96
C HIS A 294 5.01 5.55 35.41
N ALA A 295 3.88 5.55 36.13
CA ALA A 295 3.79 5.01 37.48
C ALA A 295 4.04 3.49 37.49
N PHE A 296 3.54 2.77 36.50
CA PHE A 296 3.81 1.35 36.28
C PHE A 296 5.32 1.10 36.13
N VAL A 297 5.96 1.84 35.22
CA VAL A 297 7.40 1.76 34.99
C VAL A 297 8.17 2.04 36.27
N SER A 298 7.81 3.09 37.01
CA SER A 298 8.49 3.41 38.27
C SER A 298 8.34 2.34 39.34
N LYS A 299 7.14 1.78 39.53
CA LYS A 299 6.88 0.70 40.50
C LYS A 299 7.65 -0.57 40.15
N MET A 300 7.67 -0.92 38.86
CA MET A 300 8.32 -2.15 38.38
C MET A 300 9.84 -2.08 38.38
N THR A 301 10.42 -0.87 38.25
CA THR A 301 11.88 -0.67 38.20
C THR A 301 12.48 -0.23 39.53
N GLY A 302 11.65 0.27 40.46
CA GLY A 302 12.12 0.99 41.63
C GLY A 302 12.84 2.29 41.27
N VAL A 303 12.60 2.87 40.08
CA VAL A 303 13.23 4.12 39.64
C VAL A 303 12.15 5.17 39.44
N ASP A 304 12.26 6.31 40.12
CA ASP A 304 11.34 7.41 39.90
C ASP A 304 11.50 7.95 38.46
N TRP A 305 10.40 7.98 37.71
CA TRP A 305 10.38 8.38 36.30
C TRP A 305 10.83 9.81 36.05
N LYS A 306 10.54 10.73 36.99
CA LYS A 306 10.80 12.16 36.86
C LYS A 306 12.19 12.53 37.37
N THR A 307 12.69 11.85 38.38
CA THR A 307 13.96 12.20 39.05
C THR A 307 15.11 11.26 38.68
N GLY A 308 14.81 10.05 38.20
CA GLY A 308 15.79 9.01 37.89
C GLY A 308 16.43 8.38 39.14
N GLU A 309 15.91 8.68 40.34
CA GLU A 309 16.44 8.17 41.60
C GLU A 309 15.88 6.77 41.92
N VAL A 310 16.76 5.84 42.26
CA VAL A 310 16.40 4.47 42.66
C VAL A 310 15.80 4.50 44.06
N HIS A 311 14.52 4.18 44.17
CA HIS A 311 13.82 3.90 45.42
C HIS A 311 13.79 2.40 45.64
N VAL A 312 14.53 1.93 46.64
CA VAL A 312 14.37 0.56 47.15
C VAL A 312 13.18 0.60 48.10
N GLU A 313 12.01 0.17 47.66
CA GLU A 313 10.94 -0.17 48.60
C GLU A 313 11.42 -1.36 49.45
N GLU A 314 11.50 -1.18 50.78
CA GLU A 314 11.62 -2.30 51.70
C GLU A 314 10.37 -3.15 51.53
N VAL A 315 10.52 -4.36 50.99
CA VAL A 315 9.47 -5.39 51.00
C VAL A 315 9.14 -5.66 52.46
N VAL A 316 8.05 -5.07 52.95
CA VAL A 316 7.50 -5.40 54.26
C VAL A 316 6.79 -6.74 54.10
N GLU A 317 7.37 -7.82 54.62
CA GLU A 317 6.64 -9.08 54.84
C GLU A 317 5.47 -8.77 55.78
N LEU A 318 4.26 -8.71 55.23
CA LEU A 318 3.02 -8.59 56.01
C LEU A 318 2.68 -9.98 56.56
N ASP A 319 2.93 -10.14 57.86
CA ASP A 319 2.73 -11.35 58.66
C ASP A 319 1.23 -11.60 59.00
N ASN A 320 0.29 -11.36 58.07
CA ASN A 320 -1.14 -11.51 58.31
C ASN A 320 -1.75 -12.66 57.47
N GLU A 321 -2.13 -13.73 58.17
CA GLU A 321 -2.92 -14.87 57.69
C GLU A 321 -4.40 -14.49 57.42
N GLU A 322 -4.64 -13.52 56.55
CA GLU A 322 -5.98 -13.23 56.04
C GLU A 322 -6.01 -13.46 54.53
N TYR A 323 -7.07 -14.12 54.05
CA TYR A 323 -7.22 -14.68 52.69
C TYR A 323 -7.18 -13.58 51.60
N VAL A 324 -6.00 -13.05 51.30
CA VAL A 324 -5.73 -12.25 50.10
C VAL A 324 -5.23 -13.21 49.03
N SER A 325 -5.85 -13.19 47.85
CA SER A 325 -5.45 -14.09 46.75
C SER A 325 -3.95 -13.88 46.43
N PRO A 326 -3.08 -14.90 46.59
CA PRO A 326 -1.62 -14.77 46.47
C PRO A 326 -1.13 -14.43 45.04
N MET A 327 -2.04 -14.19 44.10
CA MET A 327 -1.74 -13.89 42.69
C MET A 327 -1.53 -12.39 42.41
N ARG A 328 -2.00 -11.48 43.27
CA ARG A 328 -1.92 -10.02 43.01
C ARG A 328 -0.61 -9.35 43.47
N GLU A 329 0.09 -9.92 44.45
CA GLU A 329 1.35 -9.33 44.94
C GLU A 329 2.59 -9.70 44.10
N ASP A 330 2.54 -10.76 43.29
CA ASP A 330 3.74 -11.32 42.62
C ASP A 330 4.10 -10.71 41.25
N GLY A 331 3.32 -9.74 40.74
CA GLY A 331 3.54 -9.13 39.42
C GLY A 331 3.27 -10.07 38.23
N VAL A 332 2.47 -11.13 38.44
CA VAL A 332 2.10 -12.11 37.41
C VAL A 332 0.90 -11.59 36.61
N THR A 333 1.06 -11.47 35.30
CA THR A 333 0.02 -11.08 34.34
C THR A 333 -0.27 -12.23 33.36
N GLY A 334 -1.39 -12.18 32.64
CA GLY A 334 -1.78 -13.21 31.66
C GLY A 334 -1.80 -12.67 30.24
N ILE A 335 -1.51 -13.53 29.26
CA ILE A 335 -1.74 -13.21 27.84
C ILE A 335 -3.04 -13.88 27.40
N VAL A 336 -4.08 -13.09 27.17
CA VAL A 336 -5.42 -13.60 26.85
C VAL A 336 -5.65 -13.64 25.34
N TYR A 337 -5.25 -12.59 24.65
CA TYR A 337 -5.62 -12.31 23.27
C TYR A 337 -4.42 -12.35 22.32
N LYS A 338 -4.62 -12.96 21.16
CA LYS A 338 -3.69 -12.99 20.03
C LYS A 338 -4.06 -11.90 19.00
N PRO A 339 -3.08 -11.28 18.34
CA PRO A 339 -3.34 -10.35 17.25
C PRO A 339 -3.95 -11.07 16.04
N SER A 340 -4.79 -10.36 15.30
CA SER A 340 -5.42 -10.83 14.07
C SER A 340 -5.48 -9.73 13.00
N PRO A 341 -5.52 -10.11 11.71
CA PRO A 341 -5.49 -9.17 10.60
C PRO A 341 -6.87 -8.56 10.33
N LEU A 342 -6.89 -7.41 9.63
CA LEU A 342 -8.11 -6.80 9.12
C LEU A 342 -8.56 -7.48 7.81
N LYS A 343 -9.85 -7.41 7.52
CA LYS A 343 -10.44 -7.89 6.25
C LYS A 343 -11.04 -6.72 5.48
N TYR A 344 -10.74 -6.66 4.19
CA TYR A 344 -11.16 -5.58 3.30
C TYR A 344 -11.90 -6.11 2.08
N ASP A 345 -12.79 -5.28 1.54
CA ASP A 345 -13.38 -5.45 0.21
C ASP A 345 -13.12 -4.21 -0.67
N GLU A 346 -12.97 -4.42 -1.98
CA GLU A 346 -12.81 -3.32 -2.93
C GLU A 346 -14.13 -2.54 -3.10
N ILE A 347 -14.05 -1.22 -3.03
CA ILE A 347 -15.18 -0.33 -3.31
C ILE A 347 -14.75 0.83 -4.19
N SER A 348 -15.68 1.47 -4.91
CA SER A 348 -15.37 2.67 -5.67
C SER A 348 -15.32 3.93 -4.80
N SER A 349 -14.31 4.75 -5.07
CA SER A 349 -14.08 6.00 -4.34
C SER A 349 -15.13 7.06 -4.73
N PRO A 350 -15.67 7.82 -3.76
CA PRO A 350 -16.53 8.97 -4.04
C PRO A 350 -15.82 10.06 -4.87
N TYR A 351 -14.49 10.16 -4.72
CA TYR A 351 -13.64 11.13 -5.43
C TYR A 351 -12.43 10.41 -6.04
N ILE A 352 -12.69 9.69 -7.13
CA ILE A 352 -11.70 8.90 -7.86
C ILE A 352 -10.47 9.68 -8.31
N ASP A 353 -10.62 10.98 -8.60
CA ASP A 353 -9.53 11.86 -9.04
C ASP A 353 -8.51 12.14 -7.94
N ARG A 354 -8.88 11.97 -6.67
CA ARG A 354 -7.98 12.18 -5.52
C ARG A 354 -7.56 10.86 -4.88
N TRP A 355 -8.51 9.94 -4.71
CA TRP A 355 -8.27 8.63 -4.11
C TRP A 355 -8.74 7.55 -5.09
N PRO A 356 -7.85 7.00 -5.94
CA PRO A 356 -8.23 5.96 -6.89
C PRO A 356 -8.39 4.59 -6.24
N TYR A 357 -7.76 4.37 -5.09
CA TYR A 357 -7.85 3.14 -4.31
C TYR A 357 -8.71 3.39 -3.08
N SER A 358 -9.79 2.64 -2.97
CA SER A 358 -10.67 2.65 -1.81
C SER A 358 -11.15 1.27 -1.43
N TYR A 359 -11.22 1.03 -0.12
CA TYR A 359 -11.56 -0.26 0.45
C TYR A 359 -12.58 -0.08 1.57
N GLN A 360 -13.49 -1.04 1.71
CA GLN A 360 -14.39 -1.14 2.84
C GLN A 360 -13.80 -2.11 3.86
N LEU A 361 -13.81 -1.71 5.13
CA LEU A 361 -13.47 -2.63 6.22
C LEU A 361 -14.67 -3.53 6.53
N LEU A 362 -14.43 -4.84 6.65
CA LEU A 362 -15.44 -5.83 6.98
C LEU A 362 -15.40 -6.14 8.49
N PRO A 363 -16.45 -5.80 9.26
CA PRO A 363 -16.52 -6.14 10.66
C PRO A 363 -16.74 -7.64 10.84
N PHE A 364 -16.18 -8.17 11.92
CA PHE A 364 -16.34 -9.56 12.33
C PHE A 364 -17.45 -9.66 13.38
N ARG A 365 -18.42 -10.55 13.16
CA ARG A 365 -19.50 -10.85 14.10
C ARG A 365 -19.09 -11.99 15.01
N ASN A 366 -18.95 -11.70 16.31
CA ASN A 366 -18.59 -12.71 17.31
C ASN A 366 -19.82 -13.51 17.75
N GLY A 367 -19.66 -14.83 17.91
CA GLY A 367 -20.71 -15.72 18.42
C GLY A 367 -20.72 -15.85 19.94
N GLU A 368 -21.62 -16.70 20.46
CA GLU A 368 -21.75 -16.95 21.91
C GLU A 368 -20.50 -17.60 22.53
N ASN A 369 -19.76 -18.36 21.72
CA ASN A 369 -18.55 -19.06 22.14
C ASN A 369 -17.33 -18.12 22.31
N THR A 370 -17.42 -16.87 21.84
CA THR A 370 -16.37 -15.87 22.09
C THR A 370 -16.36 -15.48 23.57
N VAL A 371 -15.18 -15.48 24.19
CA VAL A 371 -15.01 -15.19 25.63
C VAL A 371 -14.75 -13.69 25.84
N GLY A 372 -15.16 -13.17 27.00
CA GLY A 372 -14.84 -11.81 27.43
C GLY A 372 -15.75 -10.72 26.85
N VAL A 373 -15.19 -9.52 26.67
CA VAL A 373 -15.92 -8.30 26.31
C VAL A 373 -16.47 -8.28 24.88
N TYR A 374 -15.99 -9.19 24.01
CA TYR A 374 -16.36 -9.30 22.60
C TYR A 374 -17.50 -10.29 22.32
N ARG A 375 -18.01 -11.00 23.33
CA ARG A 375 -19.11 -11.96 23.16
C ARG A 375 -20.35 -11.28 22.57
N ASN A 376 -20.94 -11.87 21.53
CA ASN A 376 -22.14 -11.36 20.85
C ASN A 376 -22.02 -9.88 20.39
N LYS A 377 -20.81 -9.41 20.14
CA LYS A 377 -20.52 -8.07 19.64
C LYS A 377 -19.80 -8.12 18.30
N GLU A 378 -19.88 -7.03 17.56
CA GLU A 378 -19.07 -6.80 16.37
C GLU A 378 -17.71 -6.20 16.77
N SER A 379 -16.64 -6.65 16.11
CA SER A 379 -15.28 -6.14 16.24
C SER A 379 -14.66 -5.96 14.85
N PHE A 380 -13.67 -5.07 14.68
CA PHE A 380 -13.02 -4.89 13.38
C PHE A 380 -12.09 -6.04 13.00
N ARG A 381 -11.64 -6.78 14.01
CA ARG A 381 -10.73 -7.92 13.91
C ARG A 381 -11.35 -9.12 14.62
N GLU A 382 -10.96 -10.32 14.20
CA GLU A 382 -11.41 -11.57 14.83
C GLU A 382 -10.67 -11.78 16.17
N PRO A 383 -11.37 -11.78 17.32
CA PRO A 383 -10.75 -12.05 18.60
C PRO A 383 -10.28 -13.51 18.70
N GLN A 384 -8.99 -13.70 18.91
CA GLN A 384 -8.38 -15.03 19.03
C GLN A 384 -7.81 -15.22 20.42
N LEU A 385 -8.24 -16.28 21.11
CA LEU A 385 -7.75 -16.61 22.45
C LEU A 385 -6.42 -17.35 22.39
N MET A 386 -5.61 -17.15 23.42
CA MET A 386 -4.34 -17.87 23.55
C MET A 386 -4.54 -19.37 23.81
N ALA A 387 -5.51 -19.73 24.66
CA ALA A 387 -5.92 -21.09 24.99
C ALA A 387 -7.45 -21.21 25.10
N ALA A 388 -8.00 -22.42 24.99
CA ALA A 388 -9.44 -22.66 25.06
C ALA A 388 -9.98 -22.55 26.50
N ASN A 389 -9.18 -22.96 27.48
CA ASN A 389 -9.52 -22.93 28.90
C ASN A 389 -8.74 -21.84 29.64
N TYR A 390 -9.38 -21.18 30.61
CA TYR A 390 -8.73 -20.12 31.41
C TYR A 390 -7.53 -20.62 32.22
N VAL A 391 -7.55 -21.89 32.64
CA VAL A 391 -6.46 -22.55 33.40
C VAL A 391 -5.22 -22.78 32.53
N GLU A 392 -5.39 -22.88 31.21
CA GLU A 392 -4.33 -23.11 30.24
C GLU A 392 -3.72 -21.80 29.69
N LEU A 393 -4.25 -20.64 30.09
CA LEU A 393 -3.71 -19.36 29.67
C LEU A 393 -2.27 -19.18 30.22
N PRO A 394 -1.31 -18.78 29.38
CA PRO A 394 0.06 -18.56 29.82
C PRO A 394 0.11 -17.38 30.78
N ARG A 395 0.54 -17.66 32.00
CA ARG A 395 0.80 -16.68 33.05
C ARG A 395 2.26 -16.26 32.95
N ILE A 396 2.50 -14.97 32.84
CA ILE A 396 3.84 -14.40 32.67
C ILE A 396 4.20 -13.53 33.87
N LYS A 397 5.44 -13.58 34.30
CA LYS A 397 6.06 -12.67 35.27
C LYS A 397 7.16 -11.91 34.54
N PRO A 398 6.88 -10.71 34.01
CA PRO A 398 7.86 -9.90 33.31
C PRO A 398 9.07 -9.56 34.19
N ASN A 399 10.28 -9.78 33.68
CA ASN A 399 11.50 -9.23 34.25
C ASN A 399 11.91 -7.98 33.46
N TRP A 400 11.67 -6.80 34.02
CA TRP A 400 11.90 -5.53 33.35
C TRP A 400 13.39 -5.19 33.33
N ILE A 401 14.01 -5.27 32.15
CA ILE A 401 15.46 -5.06 32.01
C ILE A 401 15.81 -3.70 31.39
N GLY A 402 14.92 -3.05 30.64
CA GLY A 402 15.22 -1.73 30.05
C GLY A 402 14.08 -1.06 29.28
N PHE A 403 14.33 0.20 28.89
CA PHE A 403 13.39 1.06 28.17
C PHE A 403 14.03 1.60 26.90
N TYR A 404 13.28 1.67 25.80
CA TYR A 404 13.74 2.26 24.56
C TYR A 404 12.80 3.37 24.06
N ASP A 405 13.37 4.34 23.35
CA ASP A 405 12.63 5.39 22.65
C ASP A 405 12.59 5.08 21.14
N PRO A 406 11.40 4.81 20.57
CA PRO A 406 11.23 4.60 19.13
C PRO A 406 11.76 5.75 18.25
N SER A 407 11.84 6.97 18.78
CA SER A 407 12.35 8.15 18.07
C SER A 407 13.85 8.09 17.79
N ASN A 408 14.59 7.29 18.56
CA ASN A 408 16.04 7.09 18.41
C ASN A 408 16.41 5.91 17.49
N LEU A 409 15.42 5.16 16.99
CA LEU A 409 15.64 4.07 16.04
C LEU A 409 16.18 4.62 14.71
N SER A 410 17.05 3.84 14.07
CA SER A 410 17.69 4.17 12.78
C SER A 410 16.76 3.95 11.55
N ILE A 411 15.52 4.42 11.67
CA ILE A 411 14.46 4.34 10.66
C ILE A 411 14.20 5.71 10.00
N SER A 412 13.69 5.74 8.77
CA SER A 412 13.46 7.03 8.06
C SER A 412 12.37 7.87 8.75
N ILE A 413 12.65 9.17 9.00
CA ILE A 413 11.75 10.10 9.71
C ILE A 413 11.02 11.05 8.75
N ASP A 414 11.45 11.16 7.48
CA ASP A 414 10.82 12.08 6.53
C ASP A 414 9.46 11.53 6.05
N PRO A 415 8.33 12.24 6.28
CA PRO A 415 6.97 11.78 5.95
C PRO A 415 6.72 11.53 4.46
N THR A 416 7.61 12.01 3.57
CA THR A 416 7.56 11.73 2.12
C THR A 416 8.29 10.44 1.72
N THR A 417 9.05 9.88 2.65
CA THR A 417 9.84 8.64 2.52
C THR A 417 9.46 7.59 3.56
N GLU A 418 8.69 8.01 4.56
CA GLU A 418 8.19 7.19 5.65
C GLU A 418 7.29 6.12 5.05
N LEU A 419 7.71 4.87 5.19
CA LEU A 419 6.90 3.73 4.79
C LEU A 419 6.09 3.31 6.01
N PRO A 420 4.74 3.34 5.95
CA PRO A 420 3.85 2.98 7.07
C PRO A 420 3.83 1.47 7.39
N MET A 421 4.90 0.75 7.03
CA MET A 421 5.11 -0.67 7.31
C MET A 421 6.14 -0.92 8.42
N GLU A 422 6.55 0.14 9.14
CA GLU A 422 7.49 0.07 10.25
C GLU A 422 6.78 -0.41 11.52
N THR A 423 7.13 -1.60 11.99
CA THR A 423 6.44 -2.29 13.09
C THR A 423 6.34 -1.48 14.39
N TYR A 424 7.33 -0.62 14.68
CA TYR A 424 7.42 0.13 15.94
C TYR A 424 6.81 1.53 15.88
N ARG A 425 6.11 1.87 14.80
CA ARG A 425 5.38 3.14 14.67
C ARG A 425 3.88 2.92 14.79
N PRO A 426 3.12 3.86 15.36
CA PRO A 426 1.66 3.77 15.36
C PRO A 426 1.10 3.96 13.94
N ALA A 427 0.05 3.23 13.61
CA ALA A 427 -0.67 3.44 12.36
C ALA A 427 -1.40 4.79 12.42
N THR A 428 -1.33 5.57 11.35
CA THR A 428 -2.01 6.87 11.24
C THR A 428 -3.15 6.81 10.25
N ALA A 429 -4.22 7.55 10.56
CA ALA A 429 -5.35 7.74 9.64
C ALA A 429 -5.89 9.16 9.80
N GLU A 430 -6.34 9.77 8.70
CA GLU A 430 -7.01 11.07 8.69
C GLU A 430 -8.49 10.89 8.36
N TYR A 431 -9.37 11.40 9.22
CA TYR A 431 -10.79 11.48 8.95
C TYR A 431 -11.08 12.60 7.95
N VAL A 432 -11.40 12.22 6.71
CA VAL A 432 -11.47 13.14 5.57
C VAL A 432 -12.89 13.35 5.05
N MET A 433 -13.82 12.41 5.25
CA MET A 433 -15.22 12.57 4.85
C MET A 433 -16.16 11.81 5.78
N ASP A 434 -17.35 12.36 6.02
CA ASP A 434 -18.41 11.68 6.75
C ASP A 434 -18.99 10.49 5.97
N SER A 435 -19.83 9.70 6.63
CA SER A 435 -20.47 8.51 6.02
C SER A 435 -21.37 8.83 4.82
N ASP A 436 -21.85 10.06 4.70
CA ASP A 436 -22.64 10.56 3.57
C ASP A 436 -21.76 11.07 2.40
N GLY A 437 -20.43 11.10 2.57
CA GLY A 437 -19.46 11.54 1.57
C GLY A 437 -19.22 13.05 1.53
N ASN A 438 -19.62 13.80 2.57
CA ASN A 438 -19.30 15.21 2.70
C ASN A 438 -17.87 15.38 3.24
N PRO A 439 -17.06 16.29 2.67
CA PRO A 439 -15.67 16.47 3.08
C PRO A 439 -15.54 17.15 4.44
N MET A 440 -14.66 16.60 5.28
CA MET A 440 -14.22 17.17 6.55
C MET A 440 -13.08 18.15 6.30
N ASN A 441 -13.26 19.41 6.68
CA ASN A 441 -12.23 20.45 6.52
C ASN A 441 -12.15 21.34 7.78
N PRO A 442 -11.02 21.32 8.53
CA PRO A 442 -9.82 20.51 8.29
C PRO A 442 -10.04 19.01 8.57
N PRO A 443 -9.28 18.10 7.92
CA PRO A 443 -9.21 16.70 8.33
C PRO A 443 -8.78 16.56 9.79
N LYS A 444 -9.34 15.59 10.52
CA LYS A 444 -8.95 15.24 11.89
C LYS A 444 -8.05 14.00 11.87
N ILE A 445 -7.05 13.94 12.75
CA ILE A 445 -6.19 12.75 12.89
C ILE A 445 -6.90 11.76 13.83
N VAL A 446 -7.03 10.50 13.40
CA VAL A 446 -7.57 9.41 14.22
C VAL A 446 -6.45 8.87 15.13
N LYS A 447 -6.76 8.65 16.39
CA LYS A 447 -5.87 8.09 17.42
C LYS A 447 -6.30 6.68 17.81
N PRO A 448 -5.37 5.81 18.25
CA PRO A 448 -5.72 4.50 18.78
C PRO A 448 -6.45 4.62 20.12
N THR A 449 -7.31 3.64 20.40
CA THR A 449 -8.15 3.59 21.61
C THR A 449 -7.60 2.66 22.69
N GLY A 450 -6.57 1.86 22.38
CA GLY A 450 -6.02 0.84 23.27
C GLY A 450 -6.79 -0.49 23.26
N ASP A 451 -7.85 -0.60 22.46
CA ASP A 451 -8.54 -1.87 22.21
C ASP A 451 -7.76 -2.71 21.16
N PRO A 452 -7.28 -3.91 21.53
CA PRO A 452 -6.56 -4.84 20.65
C PRO A 452 -7.23 -5.14 19.30
N TYR A 453 -8.56 -5.09 19.24
CA TYR A 453 -9.36 -5.51 18.08
C TYR A 453 -10.06 -4.33 17.38
N ASN A 454 -9.59 -3.11 17.64
CA ASN A 454 -10.02 -1.90 16.94
C ASN A 454 -9.33 -1.74 15.56
N PHE A 455 -9.69 -0.68 14.83
CA PHE A 455 -9.18 -0.40 13.48
C PHE A 455 -7.66 -0.13 13.48
N LEU A 456 -7.22 0.85 14.27
CA LEU A 456 -5.79 1.18 14.40
C LEU A 456 -5.13 0.24 15.40
N THR A 457 -4.05 -0.44 15.00
CA THR A 457 -3.23 -1.25 15.90
C THR A 457 -2.17 -0.39 16.56
N ASP A 458 -2.00 -0.59 17.87
CA ASP A 458 -0.83 -0.10 18.58
C ASP A 458 0.43 -0.88 18.17
N PRO A 459 1.60 -0.22 18.05
CA PRO A 459 2.85 -0.92 17.85
C PRO A 459 3.19 -1.78 19.08
N PRO A 460 4.08 -2.78 18.95
CA PRO A 460 4.58 -3.52 20.10
C PRO A 460 5.11 -2.57 21.18
N GLY A 461 4.49 -2.61 22.36
CA GLY A 461 4.88 -1.80 23.52
C GLY A 461 5.84 -2.55 24.45
N MET A 462 5.93 -3.87 24.33
CA MET A 462 6.82 -4.73 25.08
C MET A 462 7.55 -5.69 24.13
N LEU A 463 8.87 -5.85 24.30
CA LEU A 463 9.69 -6.75 23.50
C LEU A 463 10.40 -7.77 24.38
N THR A 464 10.45 -9.02 23.94
CA THR A 464 11.18 -10.13 24.55
C THR A 464 11.92 -10.92 23.47
N THR A 465 12.55 -12.04 23.82
CA THR A 465 13.35 -12.82 22.86
C THR A 465 12.52 -13.86 22.10
N ILE A 466 13.02 -14.32 20.96
CA ILE A 466 12.32 -15.31 20.12
C ILE A 466 12.23 -16.68 20.79
N GLU A 467 13.19 -17.02 21.66
CA GLU A 467 13.19 -18.25 22.45
C GLU A 467 12.01 -18.27 23.43
N VAL A 468 11.66 -17.12 24.00
CA VAL A 468 10.48 -16.98 24.85
C VAL A 468 9.21 -17.16 24.02
N ALA A 469 9.16 -16.57 22.83
CA ALA A 469 8.02 -16.72 21.93
C ALA A 469 7.78 -18.20 21.55
N GLU A 470 8.83 -18.99 21.32
CA GLU A 470 8.74 -20.44 21.08
C GLU A 470 8.10 -21.18 22.26
N ARG A 471 8.47 -20.83 23.49
CA ARG A 471 7.91 -21.46 24.70
C ARG A 471 6.42 -21.14 24.90
N LEU A 472 5.99 -19.95 24.50
CA LEU A 472 4.62 -19.48 24.68
C LEU A 472 3.68 -19.87 23.53
N LEU A 473 4.15 -19.79 22.29
CA LEU A 473 3.34 -20.02 21.08
C LEU A 473 3.50 -21.42 20.46
N GLY A 474 4.55 -22.17 20.84
CA GLY A 474 4.84 -23.51 20.33
C GLY A 474 5.74 -23.53 19.09
N GLU A 475 5.57 -24.52 18.22
CA GLU A 475 6.55 -24.89 17.16
C GLU A 475 6.76 -23.83 16.05
N LYS A 476 5.81 -22.90 15.85
CA LYS A 476 5.86 -21.89 14.78
C LYS A 476 5.58 -20.47 15.30
N PRO A 477 6.47 -19.93 16.15
CA PRO A 477 6.21 -18.69 16.88
C PRO A 477 6.39 -17.43 16.04
N ILE A 478 7.19 -17.48 14.95
CA ILE A 478 7.58 -16.30 14.19
C ILE A 478 6.44 -15.88 13.25
N SER A 479 6.02 -14.61 13.34
CA SER A 479 4.97 -14.02 12.48
C SER A 479 5.53 -13.56 11.14
N ALA A 480 6.71 -12.94 11.14
CA ALA A 480 7.39 -12.46 9.93
C ALA A 480 8.90 -12.38 10.12
N ILE A 481 9.67 -12.42 9.03
CA ILE A 481 11.13 -12.21 9.04
C ILE A 481 11.45 -11.07 8.09
N ARG A 482 12.10 -10.02 8.63
CA ARG A 482 12.57 -8.85 7.87
C ARG A 482 14.03 -9.06 7.50
N ILE A 483 14.33 -8.96 6.20
CA ILE A 483 15.63 -9.36 5.65
C ILE A 483 16.30 -8.18 4.96
N LYS A 484 17.60 -8.03 5.22
CA LYS A 484 18.51 -7.15 4.47
C LYS A 484 19.47 -7.99 3.66
N VAL A 485 19.69 -7.62 2.40
CA VAL A 485 20.44 -8.43 1.44
C VAL A 485 21.78 -7.78 1.09
N THR A 486 22.85 -8.57 1.15
CA THR A 486 24.21 -8.09 0.83
C THR A 486 24.31 -7.68 -0.64
N GLY A 487 24.87 -6.50 -0.90
CA GLY A 487 25.12 -5.99 -2.25
C GLY A 487 23.98 -5.17 -2.86
N VAL A 488 22.92 -4.88 -2.09
CA VAL A 488 21.83 -3.98 -2.46
C VAL A 488 22.13 -2.59 -1.89
N THR A 489 22.79 -1.74 -2.69
CA THR A 489 23.19 -0.39 -2.24
C THR A 489 22.47 0.74 -2.97
N ASP A 490 21.83 0.43 -4.08
CA ASP A 490 21.17 1.40 -4.93
C ASP A 490 19.93 0.81 -5.63
N LEU A 491 19.05 1.71 -6.08
CA LEU A 491 17.86 1.36 -6.85
C LEU A 491 18.24 1.01 -8.31
N SER A 492 18.76 -0.20 -8.52
CA SER A 492 19.26 -0.68 -9.80
C SER A 492 18.63 -2.02 -10.23
N GLU A 493 18.70 -2.32 -11.54
CA GLU A 493 18.26 -3.62 -12.09
C GLU A 493 19.11 -4.78 -11.55
N GLU A 494 20.36 -4.50 -11.16
CA GLU A 494 21.27 -5.48 -10.56
C GLU A 494 20.83 -5.81 -9.12
N SER A 495 20.58 -4.79 -8.29
CA SER A 495 20.00 -4.95 -6.96
C SER A 495 18.67 -5.71 -7.00
N GLN A 496 17.77 -5.37 -7.93
CA GLN A 496 16.51 -6.09 -8.09
C GLN A 496 16.72 -7.57 -8.42
N ALA A 497 17.65 -7.90 -9.33
CA ALA A 497 17.93 -9.28 -9.69
C ALA A 497 18.54 -10.09 -8.52
N ILE A 498 19.33 -9.45 -7.67
CA ILE A 498 19.86 -10.05 -6.44
C ILE A 498 18.70 -10.37 -5.50
N LEU A 499 17.81 -9.41 -5.25
CA LEU A 499 16.64 -9.59 -4.39
C LEU A 499 15.68 -10.67 -4.90
N GLU A 500 15.33 -10.64 -6.19
CA GLU A 500 14.47 -11.67 -6.80
C GLU A 500 15.07 -13.07 -6.69
N LYS A 501 16.40 -13.18 -6.77
CA LYS A 501 17.11 -14.45 -6.59
C LYS A 501 17.05 -14.94 -5.14
N VAL A 502 17.30 -14.06 -4.16
CA VAL A 502 17.24 -14.39 -2.73
C VAL A 502 15.81 -14.75 -2.33
N ALA A 503 14.84 -13.91 -2.69
CA ALA A 503 13.41 -14.17 -2.51
C ALA A 503 12.99 -15.53 -3.08
N SER A 504 13.31 -15.81 -4.35
CA SER A 504 13.00 -17.10 -4.98
C SER A 504 13.66 -18.29 -4.29
N GLU A 505 14.85 -18.12 -3.71
CA GLU A 505 15.54 -19.18 -2.98
C GLU A 505 14.87 -19.45 -1.62
N ILE A 506 14.46 -18.40 -0.90
CA ILE A 506 13.69 -18.49 0.35
C ILE A 506 12.38 -19.25 0.10
N GLU A 507 11.60 -18.86 -0.91
CA GLU A 507 10.32 -19.49 -1.23
C GLU A 507 10.47 -20.98 -1.58
N LYS A 508 11.53 -21.34 -2.33
CA LYS A 508 11.79 -22.73 -2.72
C LYS A 508 12.22 -23.62 -1.56
N ARG A 509 13.03 -23.10 -0.63
CA ARG A 509 13.56 -23.89 0.50
C ARG A 509 12.56 -24.02 1.64
N THR A 510 11.90 -22.93 1.99
CA THR A 510 11.05 -22.85 3.18
C THR A 510 9.57 -23.08 2.88
N GLY A 511 9.16 -22.87 1.62
CA GLY A 511 7.76 -22.80 1.24
C GLY A 511 7.05 -21.55 1.76
N LEU A 512 7.73 -20.55 2.31
CA LEU A 512 7.11 -19.30 2.74
C LEU A 512 6.85 -18.39 1.53
N ILE A 513 6.11 -17.29 1.74
CA ILE A 513 5.95 -16.24 0.73
C ILE A 513 6.91 -15.10 1.01
N THR A 514 7.40 -14.45 -0.04
CA THR A 514 8.29 -13.30 0.08
C THR A 514 7.77 -12.10 -0.68
N ASP A 515 7.92 -10.93 -0.10
CA ASP A 515 7.61 -9.66 -0.75
C ASP A 515 8.85 -8.76 -0.72
N ILE A 516 9.22 -8.25 -1.89
CA ILE A 516 10.39 -7.39 -2.05
C ILE A 516 9.96 -5.95 -1.77
N THR A 517 10.36 -5.40 -0.63
CA THR A 517 10.03 -4.03 -0.21
C THR A 517 10.94 -2.98 -0.85
N LEU A 518 12.04 -3.39 -1.50
CA LEU A 518 12.92 -2.48 -2.24
C LEU A 518 12.12 -1.64 -3.26
N GLY A 519 12.29 -0.33 -3.18
CA GLY A 519 11.66 0.60 -4.11
C GLY A 519 10.14 0.67 -3.94
N SER A 520 9.64 0.41 -2.74
CA SER A 520 8.27 0.76 -2.36
C SER A 520 8.12 2.28 -2.17
N SER A 521 6.89 2.77 -2.23
CA SER A 521 6.59 4.19 -2.00
C SER A 521 5.22 4.33 -1.34
N PRO A 522 5.02 5.34 -0.48
CA PRO A 522 3.71 5.63 0.08
C PRO A 522 2.67 5.97 -0.99
N GLN A 523 1.47 5.44 -0.84
CA GLN A 523 0.31 5.65 -1.68
C GLN A 523 -0.91 5.90 -0.81
N LEU A 524 -1.57 7.05 -0.97
CA LEU A 524 -2.79 7.34 -0.22
C LEU A 524 -3.94 6.43 -0.71
N ALA A 525 -4.60 5.77 0.24
CA ALA A 525 -5.79 4.98 0.03
C ALA A 525 -6.90 5.45 0.97
N LEU A 526 -8.15 5.24 0.56
CA LEU A 526 -9.33 5.64 1.30
C LEU A 526 -10.04 4.42 1.86
N THR A 527 -10.16 4.33 3.17
CA THR A 527 -10.80 3.22 3.88
C THR A 527 -12.15 3.68 4.42
N TYR A 528 -13.24 3.02 4.02
CA TYR A 528 -14.54 3.20 4.63
C TYR A 528 -14.66 2.32 5.87
N VAL A 529 -14.89 2.94 7.02
CA VAL A 529 -15.01 2.25 8.33
C VAL A 529 -16.47 2.29 8.77
N PRO A 530 -17.16 1.13 8.82
CA PRO A 530 -18.54 1.04 9.31
C PRO A 530 -18.60 1.19 10.84
N GLY A 531 -19.77 1.57 11.35
CA GLY A 531 -20.02 1.59 12.79
C GLY A 531 -20.23 0.18 13.32
N LEU A 532 -19.77 -0.10 14.55
CA LEU A 532 -19.94 -1.39 15.21
C LEU A 532 -21.09 -1.32 16.22
N ASN A 533 -21.71 -2.46 16.54
CA ASN A 533 -22.58 -2.60 17.72
C ASN A 533 -23.76 -1.61 17.80
N GLY A 534 -24.29 -1.19 16.65
CA GLY A 534 -25.41 -0.25 16.57
C GLY A 534 -25.01 1.23 16.49
N GLU A 535 -23.71 1.55 16.54
CA GLU A 535 -23.20 2.91 16.38
C GLU A 535 -23.32 3.43 14.94
N SER A 536 -23.20 4.74 14.76
CA SER A 536 -23.17 5.36 13.42
C SER A 536 -21.86 5.06 12.70
N ASP A 537 -21.91 5.00 11.37
CA ASP A 537 -20.71 4.76 10.58
C ASP A 537 -19.69 5.90 10.75
N ILE A 538 -18.43 5.54 11.01
CA ILE A 538 -17.33 6.50 11.18
C ILE A 538 -17.11 7.28 9.89
N GLY A 539 -17.21 6.62 8.73
CA GLY A 539 -17.11 7.23 7.41
C GLY A 539 -15.80 6.93 6.71
N TRP A 540 -15.21 7.91 6.03
CA TRP A 540 -14.03 7.69 5.19
C TRP A 540 -12.75 8.21 5.83
N LEU A 541 -11.80 7.29 6.01
CA LEU A 541 -10.48 7.53 6.55
C LEU A 541 -9.44 7.46 5.44
N GLN A 542 -8.55 8.43 5.35
CA GLN A 542 -7.38 8.39 4.48
C GLN A 542 -6.22 7.76 5.25
N GLN A 543 -5.58 6.76 4.64
CA GLN A 543 -4.38 6.13 5.18
C GLN A 543 -3.24 6.15 4.16
N PRO A 544 -1.98 6.34 4.60
CA PRO A 544 -0.83 6.10 3.74
C PRO A 544 -0.62 4.59 3.64
N TRP A 545 -0.84 3.98 2.49
CA TRP A 545 -0.55 2.57 2.23
C TRP A 545 0.80 2.45 1.51
N VAL A 546 1.35 1.24 1.38
CA VAL A 546 2.62 1.02 0.68
C VAL A 546 2.38 0.37 -0.68
N ASN A 547 2.81 1.04 -1.76
CA ASN A 547 2.81 0.47 -3.11
C ASN A 547 4.17 -0.20 -3.39
N ILE A 548 4.17 -1.53 -3.47
CA ILE A 548 5.38 -2.35 -3.59
C ILE A 548 6.00 -2.22 -4.98
N GLY A 549 7.30 -1.87 -5.04
CA GLY A 549 8.06 -1.81 -6.28
C GLY A 549 7.65 -0.69 -7.24
N SER A 550 6.94 0.34 -6.75
CA SER A 550 6.55 1.49 -7.55
C SER A 550 7.76 2.35 -7.94
N SER A 551 8.70 2.61 -7.03
CA SER A 551 9.91 3.40 -7.27
C SER A 551 10.83 2.77 -8.32
N ILE A 552 10.99 1.44 -8.32
CA ILE A 552 11.78 0.74 -9.36
C ILE A 552 11.09 0.77 -10.72
N SER A 553 9.76 0.64 -10.73
CA SER A 553 8.96 0.78 -11.95
C SER A 553 9.04 2.19 -12.52
N ILE A 554 8.90 3.21 -11.66
CA ILE A 554 9.08 4.63 -11.99
C ILE A 554 10.48 4.87 -12.53
N PHE A 555 11.52 4.36 -11.88
CA PHE A 555 12.90 4.52 -12.32
C PHE A 555 13.16 3.93 -13.72
N LYS A 556 12.74 2.68 -13.93
CA LYS A 556 12.92 1.98 -15.21
C LYS A 556 12.19 2.69 -16.34
N GLU A 557 10.93 3.05 -16.10
CA GLU A 557 10.09 3.73 -17.08
C GLU A 557 10.60 5.13 -17.36
N THR A 558 11.07 5.85 -16.34
CA THR A 558 11.70 7.17 -16.48
C THR A 558 12.99 7.09 -17.30
N LYS A 559 13.85 6.10 -17.05
CA LYS A 559 15.09 5.86 -17.82
C LYS A 559 14.80 5.57 -19.29
N ILE A 560 13.86 4.66 -19.57
CA ILE A 560 13.43 4.32 -20.94
C ILE A 560 12.78 5.53 -21.62
N GLY A 561 11.90 6.22 -20.90
CA GLY A 561 11.17 7.38 -21.39
C GLY A 561 12.10 8.53 -21.76
N PHE A 562 12.99 8.96 -20.86
CA PHE A 562 13.94 10.04 -21.12
C PHE A 562 14.89 9.73 -22.28
N SER A 563 15.48 8.53 -22.28
CA SER A 563 16.38 8.13 -23.35
C SER A 563 15.65 8.06 -24.70
N GLY A 564 14.43 7.53 -24.72
CA GLY A 564 13.56 7.50 -25.89
C GLY A 564 13.21 8.89 -26.40
N ILE A 565 12.97 9.85 -25.52
CA ILE A 565 12.65 11.24 -25.85
C ILE A 565 13.85 11.96 -26.46
N VAL A 566 15.01 11.89 -25.80
CA VAL A 566 16.23 12.52 -26.29
C VAL A 566 16.62 11.92 -27.64
N ALA A 567 16.56 10.59 -27.77
CA ALA A 567 16.80 9.90 -29.03
C ALA A 567 15.82 10.34 -30.14
N SER A 568 14.55 10.52 -29.79
CA SER A 568 13.51 10.98 -30.73
C SER A 568 13.81 12.38 -31.25
N VAL A 569 14.12 13.35 -30.40
CA VAL A 569 14.40 14.72 -30.87
C VAL A 569 15.72 14.79 -31.65
N ILE A 570 16.73 14.04 -31.24
CA ILE A 570 17.97 13.87 -32.01
C ILE A 570 17.66 13.32 -33.41
N ALA A 571 16.83 12.27 -33.49
CA ALA A 571 16.43 11.68 -34.77
C ALA A 571 15.65 12.69 -35.64
N VAL A 572 14.75 13.48 -35.05
CA VAL A 572 14.05 14.59 -35.75
C VAL A 572 15.05 15.61 -36.30
N ALA A 573 16.06 16.00 -35.52
CA ALA A 573 17.10 16.92 -35.96
C ALA A 573 17.93 16.32 -37.12
N ILE A 574 18.31 15.05 -37.04
CA ILE A 574 19.04 14.34 -38.12
C ILE A 574 18.21 14.35 -39.41
N VAL A 575 16.93 14.00 -39.33
CA VAL A 575 16.02 13.99 -40.48
C VAL A 575 15.88 15.38 -41.10
N TYR A 576 15.74 16.41 -40.27
CA TYR A 576 15.69 17.79 -40.74
C TYR A 576 16.96 18.17 -41.49
N VAL A 577 18.14 17.87 -40.92
CA VAL A 577 19.42 18.17 -41.56
C VAL A 577 19.57 17.41 -42.88
N TRP A 578 19.17 16.13 -42.94
CA TRP A 578 19.15 15.37 -44.20
C TRP A 578 18.21 15.99 -45.23
N ALA A 579 16.98 16.29 -44.84
CA ALA A 579 15.98 16.89 -45.72
C ALA A 579 16.47 18.24 -46.26
N SER A 580 16.98 19.11 -45.39
CA SER A 580 17.51 20.41 -45.76
C SER A 580 18.75 20.29 -46.67
N GLY A 581 19.64 19.34 -46.39
CA GLY A 581 20.80 19.03 -47.24
C GLY A 581 20.41 18.57 -48.65
N ILE A 582 19.40 17.69 -48.76
CA ILE A 582 18.87 17.21 -50.04
C ILE A 582 18.21 18.38 -50.80
N VAL A 583 17.39 19.18 -50.11
CA VAL A 583 16.74 20.35 -50.70
C VAL A 583 17.78 21.34 -51.23
N ASN A 584 18.87 21.61 -50.49
CA ASN A 584 19.95 22.49 -50.94
C ASN A 584 20.70 21.91 -52.16
N LEU A 585 20.84 20.59 -52.27
CA LEU A 585 21.40 19.95 -53.45
C LEU A 585 20.49 20.09 -54.67
N LEU A 586 19.20 19.77 -54.54
CA LEU A 586 18.21 19.82 -55.62
C LEU A 586 18.05 21.26 -56.15
N ALA A 587 17.97 22.21 -55.23
CA ALA A 587 18.02 23.64 -55.45
C ALA A 587 19.13 24.12 -56.38
N ARG A 588 20.30 23.47 -56.32
CA ARG A 588 21.54 23.86 -56.98
C ARG A 588 21.96 22.88 -58.06
N ARG A 589 21.11 21.90 -58.39
CA ARG A 589 21.41 20.86 -59.37
C ARG A 589 21.88 21.41 -60.73
N LYS A 590 21.26 22.49 -61.23
CA LYS A 590 21.70 23.17 -62.46
C LYS A 590 23.08 23.82 -62.33
N GLU A 591 23.40 24.42 -61.18
CA GLU A 591 24.71 25.02 -60.91
C GLU A 591 25.81 23.95 -60.84
N PHE A 592 25.52 22.82 -60.18
CA PHE A 592 26.42 21.68 -60.11
C PHE A 592 26.64 21.01 -61.47
N ALA A 593 25.60 20.93 -62.30
CA ALA A 593 25.73 20.45 -63.67
C ALA A 593 26.65 21.34 -64.52
N VAL A 594 26.56 22.67 -64.37
CA VAL A 594 27.48 23.61 -65.03
C VAL A 594 28.92 23.40 -64.55
N LEU A 595 29.14 23.26 -63.24
CA LEU A 595 30.48 23.01 -62.69
C LEU A 595 31.08 21.69 -63.20
N LEU A 596 30.28 20.61 -63.22
CA LEU A 596 30.69 19.33 -63.79
C LEU A 596 31.04 19.46 -65.28
N SER A 597 30.29 20.28 -66.02
CA SER A 597 30.52 20.52 -67.45
C SER A 597 31.77 21.35 -67.75
N ILE A 598 32.16 22.23 -66.81
CA ILE A 598 33.42 23.00 -66.85
C ILE A 598 34.63 22.10 -66.48
N GLY A 599 34.39 20.86 -66.04
CA GLY A 599 35.46 19.88 -65.75
C GLY A 599 35.72 19.65 -64.26
N TRP A 600 34.84 20.10 -63.36
CA TRP A 600 34.95 19.71 -61.95
C TRP A 600 34.72 18.21 -61.79
N ARG A 601 35.58 17.53 -61.03
CA ARG A 601 35.38 16.12 -60.66
C ARG A 601 34.26 16.00 -59.61
N PRO A 602 33.45 14.93 -59.60
CA PRO A 602 32.42 14.70 -58.57
C PRO A 602 32.96 14.75 -57.13
N SER A 603 34.21 14.35 -56.90
CA SER A 603 34.87 14.46 -55.59
C SER A 603 35.02 15.91 -55.10
N ARG A 604 35.22 16.88 -55.99
CA ARG A 604 35.27 18.31 -55.63
C ARG A 604 33.88 18.85 -55.25
N LEU A 605 32.81 18.30 -55.81
CA LEU A 605 31.45 18.61 -55.40
C LEU A 605 31.14 18.03 -54.03
N ASN A 606 31.57 16.80 -53.75
CA ASN A 606 31.44 16.21 -52.42
C ASN A 606 32.22 17.04 -51.38
N GLN A 607 33.45 17.43 -51.69
CA GLN A 607 34.25 18.29 -50.82
C GLN A 607 33.58 19.67 -50.59
N LEU A 608 32.88 20.21 -51.59
CA LEU A 608 32.14 21.46 -51.45
C LEU A 608 30.98 21.31 -50.46
N LEU A 609 30.17 20.26 -50.61
CA LEU A 609 29.02 19.98 -49.74
C LEU A 609 29.47 19.67 -48.32
N PHE A 610 30.56 18.93 -48.16
CA PHE A 610 31.16 18.66 -46.86
C PHE A 610 31.61 19.94 -46.16
N ILE A 611 32.37 20.81 -46.84
CA ILE A 611 32.83 22.08 -46.27
C ILE A 611 31.63 22.97 -45.88
N GLU A 612 30.58 23.01 -46.70
CA GLU A 612 29.36 23.76 -46.39
C GLU A 612 28.67 23.23 -45.12
N ALA A 613 28.51 21.91 -45.02
CA ALA A 613 27.96 21.27 -43.83
C ALA A 613 28.85 21.44 -42.59
N SER A 614 30.17 21.37 -42.72
CA SER A 614 31.11 21.62 -41.61
C SER A 614 31.03 23.06 -41.12
N LEU A 615 30.89 24.05 -42.01
CA LEU A 615 30.74 25.45 -41.60
C LEU A 615 29.43 25.68 -40.84
N ILE A 616 28.33 25.07 -41.27
CA ILE A 616 27.05 25.15 -40.56
C ILE A 616 27.13 24.38 -39.24
N GLY A 617 27.70 23.18 -39.23
CA GLY A 617 27.89 22.38 -38.02
C GLY A 617 28.77 23.06 -36.96
N LEU A 618 29.85 23.74 -37.37
CA LEU A 618 30.67 24.57 -36.46
C LEU A 618 29.89 25.75 -35.90
N PHE A 619 29.02 26.37 -36.70
CA PHE A 619 28.15 27.44 -36.21
C PHE A 619 27.15 26.90 -35.17
N VAL A 620 26.54 25.75 -35.42
CA VAL A 620 25.64 25.06 -34.46
C VAL A 620 26.39 24.70 -33.18
N ALA A 621 27.60 24.15 -33.28
CA ALA A 621 28.43 23.84 -32.12
C ALA A 621 28.74 25.08 -31.29
N PHE A 622 29.16 26.17 -31.95
CA PHE A 622 29.47 27.44 -31.30
C PHE A 622 28.26 28.03 -30.58
N ILE A 623 27.09 28.08 -31.25
CA ILE A 623 25.86 28.57 -30.63
C ILE A 623 25.45 27.70 -29.43
N SER A 624 25.57 26.38 -29.55
CA SER A 624 25.25 25.45 -28.45
C SER A 624 26.14 25.68 -27.23
N TRP A 625 27.46 25.86 -27.44
CA TRP A 625 28.40 26.18 -26.35
C TRP A 625 28.15 27.54 -25.73
N VAL A 626 27.83 28.57 -26.52
CA VAL A 626 27.47 29.89 -25.99
C VAL A 626 26.21 29.81 -25.15
N MET A 627 25.20 29.06 -25.60
CA MET A 627 23.95 28.85 -24.88
C MET A 627 24.17 28.09 -23.57
N LEU A 628 24.91 26.97 -23.60
CA LEU A 628 25.26 26.22 -22.39
C LEU A 628 26.11 27.05 -21.42
N GLY A 629 27.08 27.82 -21.93
CA GLY A 629 27.93 28.67 -21.11
C GLY A 629 27.13 29.78 -20.42
N PHE A 630 26.15 30.34 -21.11
CA PHE A 630 25.22 31.30 -20.52
C PHE A 630 24.33 30.66 -19.45
N VAL A 631 23.82 29.45 -19.68
CA VAL A 631 23.04 28.69 -18.69
C VAL A 631 23.86 28.40 -17.44
N TYR A 632 25.11 27.96 -17.61
CA TYR A 632 26.07 27.70 -16.53
C TYR A 632 26.35 28.94 -15.66
N ILE A 633 26.39 30.13 -16.26
CA ILE A 633 26.60 31.38 -15.52
C ILE A 633 25.31 31.86 -14.83
N SER A 634 24.14 31.57 -15.42
CA SER A 634 22.87 32.13 -14.97
C SER A 634 22.08 31.23 -14.02
N SER A 635 22.48 29.96 -13.85
CA SER A 635 21.79 28.94 -13.06
C SER A 635 22.81 28.21 -12.19
N GLU A 636 22.44 27.76 -10.99
CA GLU A 636 23.30 26.99 -10.07
C GLU A 636 23.52 25.53 -10.52
N VAL A 637 23.38 25.24 -11.81
CA VAL A 637 23.46 23.88 -12.36
C VAL A 637 24.91 23.53 -12.69
N SER A 638 25.41 22.44 -12.09
CA SER A 638 26.74 21.90 -12.36
C SER A 638 26.77 21.10 -13.68
N ILE A 639 27.25 21.72 -14.76
CA ILE A 639 27.43 21.04 -16.05
C ILE A 639 28.85 20.48 -16.15
N SER A 640 29.00 19.17 -16.38
CA SER A 640 30.33 18.57 -16.54
C SER A 640 31.03 19.07 -17.81
N PHE A 641 32.36 19.23 -17.75
CA PHE A 641 33.16 19.73 -18.89
C PHE A 641 33.07 18.83 -20.12
N GLU A 642 33.09 17.51 -19.92
CA GLU A 642 32.97 16.54 -21.01
C GLU A 642 31.67 16.73 -21.79
N ARG A 643 30.58 17.01 -21.07
CA ARG A 643 29.25 17.15 -21.65
C ARG A 643 29.06 18.49 -22.33
N PHE A 644 29.55 19.57 -21.71
CA PHE A 644 29.66 20.87 -22.36
C PHE A 644 30.33 20.74 -23.74
N LEU A 645 31.46 20.05 -23.82
CA LEU A 645 32.17 19.82 -25.07
C LEU A 645 31.36 18.92 -26.02
N SER A 646 30.81 17.81 -25.52
CA SER A 646 30.08 16.82 -26.31
C SER A 646 28.82 17.37 -26.99
N THR A 647 28.06 18.27 -26.36
CA THR A 647 26.78 18.79 -26.91
C THR A 647 27.01 19.56 -28.21
N GLY A 648 28.00 20.46 -28.22
CA GLY A 648 28.36 21.18 -29.45
C GLY A 648 28.95 20.24 -30.51
N LEU A 649 29.76 19.27 -30.09
CA LEU A 649 30.39 18.29 -30.98
C LEU A 649 29.35 17.36 -31.62
N PHE A 650 28.29 17.01 -30.88
CA PHE A 650 27.17 16.22 -31.37
C PHE A 650 26.38 16.96 -32.45
N GLY A 651 26.06 18.24 -32.23
CA GLY A 651 25.45 19.10 -33.26
C GLY A 651 26.29 19.17 -34.54
N LEU A 652 27.61 19.24 -34.41
CA LEU A 652 28.54 19.17 -35.54
C LEU A 652 28.48 17.81 -36.25
N ILE A 653 28.51 16.69 -35.52
CA ILE A 653 28.38 15.34 -36.08
C ILE A 653 27.08 15.18 -36.86
N VAL A 654 25.94 15.64 -36.32
CA VAL A 654 24.64 15.58 -37.00
C VAL A 654 24.68 16.27 -38.36
N TYR A 655 25.32 17.44 -38.46
CA TYR A 655 25.50 18.14 -39.74
C TYR A 655 26.47 17.44 -40.69
N LEU A 656 27.53 16.83 -40.18
CA LEU A 656 28.46 16.04 -41.01
C LEU A 656 27.77 14.79 -41.59
N LEU A 657 27.09 14.00 -40.74
CA LEU A 657 26.27 12.86 -41.16
C LEU A 657 25.14 13.29 -42.10
N GLY A 658 24.59 14.48 -41.83
CA GLY A 658 23.66 15.24 -42.65
C GLY A 658 24.04 15.36 -44.13
N SER A 659 25.34 15.52 -44.38
CA SER A 659 25.87 15.75 -45.72
C SER A 659 26.08 14.47 -46.55
N ILE A 660 26.05 13.29 -45.91
CA ILE A 660 26.37 12.00 -46.55
C ILE A 660 25.42 11.71 -47.72
N ILE A 661 24.11 11.78 -47.50
CA ILE A 661 23.10 11.47 -48.53
C ILE A 661 23.24 12.44 -49.72
N PRO A 662 23.28 13.78 -49.52
CA PRO A 662 23.58 14.72 -50.60
C PRO A 662 24.90 14.43 -51.33
N MET A 663 25.97 14.07 -50.62
CA MET A 663 27.27 13.74 -51.23
C MET A 663 27.21 12.48 -52.09
N ILE A 664 26.42 11.48 -51.72
CA ILE A 664 26.21 10.27 -52.54
C ILE A 664 25.38 10.64 -53.77
N MET A 665 24.28 11.37 -53.58
CA MET A 665 23.40 11.80 -54.68
C MET A 665 24.13 12.72 -55.68
N ALA A 666 25.02 13.60 -55.22
CA ALA A 666 25.80 14.50 -56.07
C ALA A 666 26.63 13.78 -57.13
N ARG A 667 27.08 12.54 -56.85
CA ARG A 667 27.84 11.71 -57.80
C ARG A 667 27.01 11.23 -58.99
N SER A 668 25.69 11.15 -58.82
CA SER A 668 24.77 10.66 -59.84
C SER A 668 24.25 11.74 -60.80
N ILE A 669 24.75 12.99 -60.68
CA ILE A 669 24.29 14.10 -61.52
C ILE A 669 24.91 14.00 -62.91
N SER A 670 24.09 13.64 -63.90
CA SER A 670 24.42 13.71 -65.33
C SER A 670 24.42 15.17 -65.82
N PRO A 671 25.57 15.74 -66.26
CA PRO A 671 25.66 17.16 -66.60
C PRO A 671 24.74 17.53 -67.78
N TYR A 672 24.68 16.66 -68.79
CA TYR A 672 23.88 16.87 -70.01
C TYR A 672 22.37 16.91 -69.73
N GLU A 673 21.82 15.96 -68.96
CA GLU A 673 20.39 15.92 -68.66
C GLU A 673 19.97 17.10 -67.78
N ALA A 674 20.76 17.40 -66.74
CA ALA A 674 20.46 18.47 -65.81
C ALA A 674 20.47 19.87 -66.47
N MET A 675 21.29 20.09 -67.51
CA MET A 675 21.31 21.32 -68.29
C MET A 675 20.18 21.41 -69.32
N ARG A 676 19.82 20.30 -69.99
CA ARG A 676 18.83 20.29 -71.08
C ARG A 676 17.38 20.34 -70.61
N SER A 677 17.01 19.60 -69.55
CA SER A 677 15.59 19.46 -69.14
C SER A 677 15.23 20.23 -67.87
N GLY A 678 16.20 20.80 -67.15
CA GLY A 678 16.01 21.00 -65.72
C GLY A 678 15.56 19.67 -65.09
N GLU A 679 14.53 19.70 -64.25
CA GLU A 679 13.98 18.51 -63.58
C GLU A 679 12.70 17.93 -64.24
N ILE A 680 12.39 18.31 -65.49
CA ILE A 680 11.24 17.77 -66.21
C ILE A 680 11.65 16.39 -66.75
N SER A 681 11.46 15.33 -65.95
CA SER A 681 11.43 13.97 -66.48
C SER A 681 10.33 13.92 -67.55
N GLY A 682 10.71 13.65 -68.79
CA GLY A 682 9.76 13.50 -69.91
C GLY A 682 8.78 12.33 -69.74
N LYS A 683 8.93 11.50 -68.70
CA LYS A 683 8.07 10.35 -68.39
C LYS A 683 7.31 10.59 -67.09
N SER A 684 6.22 11.38 -67.13
CA SER A 684 5.23 11.44 -66.05
C SER A 684 4.12 10.43 -66.33
N LYS A 685 3.97 9.41 -65.49
CA LYS A 685 2.82 8.49 -65.54
C LYS A 685 1.62 9.17 -64.86
N ARG A 686 0.48 9.25 -65.54
CA ARG A 686 -0.80 9.74 -64.99
C ARG A 686 -1.65 8.53 -64.60
N LEU A 687 -2.15 8.47 -63.37
CA LEU A 687 -3.00 7.37 -62.90
C LEU A 687 -4.48 7.63 -63.13
N PHE A 688 -4.92 8.89 -62.98
CA PHE A 688 -6.32 9.27 -63.16
C PHE A 688 -6.46 10.36 -64.22
N GLN A 689 -7.64 10.45 -64.84
CA GLN A 689 -7.98 11.63 -65.64
C GLN A 689 -8.08 12.87 -64.73
N ALA A 690 -7.42 13.97 -65.11
CA ALA A 690 -7.37 15.21 -64.33
C ALA A 690 -8.71 15.97 -64.42
N LYS A 691 -9.72 15.47 -63.71
CA LYS A 691 -11.02 16.14 -63.49
C LYS A 691 -11.05 16.69 -62.07
N GLY A 692 -10.88 18.01 -61.92
CA GLY A 692 -10.92 18.71 -60.63
C GLY A 692 -9.57 18.83 -59.90
N ILE A 693 -9.52 19.73 -58.91
CA ILE A 693 -8.29 20.13 -58.20
C ILE A 693 -7.68 18.97 -57.40
N ASN A 694 -8.50 18.15 -56.73
CA ASN A 694 -8.02 17.04 -55.89
C ASN A 694 -7.37 15.93 -56.73
N ARG A 695 -7.97 15.56 -57.88
CA ARG A 695 -7.38 14.57 -58.81
C ARG A 695 -6.10 15.10 -59.46
N MET A 696 -6.01 16.42 -59.68
CA MET A 696 -4.79 17.06 -60.17
C MET A 696 -3.67 17.00 -59.12
N ALA A 697 -3.98 17.29 -57.84
CA ALA A 697 -3.03 17.15 -56.73
C ALA A 697 -2.52 15.71 -56.57
N ILE A 698 -3.41 14.71 -56.59
CA ILE A 698 -3.03 13.29 -56.52
C ILE A 698 -2.16 12.87 -57.71
N ASN A 699 -2.52 13.28 -58.92
CA ASN A 699 -1.72 12.98 -60.11
C ASN A 699 -0.32 13.62 -60.04
N HIS A 700 -0.19 14.82 -59.46
CA HIS A 700 1.11 15.44 -59.23
C HIS A 700 1.92 14.69 -58.18
N PHE A 701 1.27 14.29 -57.09
CA PHE A 701 1.89 13.51 -56.03
C PHE A 701 2.45 12.19 -56.57
N ILE A 702 1.65 11.41 -57.29
CA ILE A 702 2.10 10.10 -57.79
C ILE A 702 3.03 10.23 -59.01
N GLY A 703 2.74 11.18 -59.89
CA GLY A 703 3.51 11.40 -61.13
C GLY A 703 4.97 11.79 -60.91
N LYS A 704 5.32 12.25 -59.69
CA LYS A 704 6.70 12.53 -59.25
C LYS A 704 7.04 11.82 -57.94
N TRP A 705 6.77 10.52 -57.89
CA TRP A 705 6.93 9.65 -56.71
C TRP A 705 8.23 9.86 -55.90
N LYS A 706 9.40 10.01 -56.55
CA LYS A 706 10.68 10.26 -55.86
C LYS A 706 10.66 11.52 -54.97
N ARG A 707 9.97 12.58 -55.40
CA ARG A 707 9.86 13.85 -54.67
C ARG A 707 8.79 13.79 -53.59
N SER A 708 7.68 13.13 -53.90
CA SER A 708 6.57 12.93 -52.98
C SER A 708 6.95 12.03 -51.82
N ILE A 709 7.73 10.96 -52.05
CA ILE A 709 8.31 10.13 -50.98
C ILE A 709 9.14 10.98 -50.03
N LEU A 710 10.01 11.85 -50.54
CA LEU A 710 10.84 12.71 -49.68
C LEU A 710 9.97 13.59 -48.78
N SER A 711 8.92 14.20 -49.34
CA SER A 711 7.96 14.98 -48.55
C SER A 711 7.22 14.14 -47.51
N VAL A 712 6.82 12.92 -47.86
CA VAL A 712 6.10 12.03 -46.95
C VAL A 712 7.01 11.57 -45.82
N ILE A 713 8.23 11.11 -46.10
CA ILE A 713 9.19 10.67 -45.09
C ILE A 713 9.55 11.82 -44.14
N SER A 714 9.75 13.03 -44.66
CA SER A 714 10.07 14.20 -43.85
C SER A 714 8.94 14.68 -42.94
N ILE A 715 7.69 14.31 -43.21
CA ILE A 715 6.56 14.51 -42.29
C ILE A 715 6.38 13.28 -41.38
N ALA A 716 6.47 12.09 -41.96
CA ALA A 716 6.18 10.81 -41.30
C ALA A 716 7.16 10.51 -40.16
N LEU A 717 8.46 10.75 -40.35
CA LEU A 717 9.43 10.39 -39.29
C LEU A 717 9.28 11.28 -38.06
N PRO A 718 9.22 12.63 -38.17
CA PRO A 718 9.00 13.47 -37.00
C PRO A 718 7.67 13.25 -36.31
N THR A 719 6.62 12.93 -37.07
CA THR A 719 5.30 12.64 -36.49
C THR A 719 5.23 11.26 -35.84
N ALA A 720 5.89 10.25 -36.39
CA ALA A 720 6.05 8.94 -35.75
C ALA A 720 6.77 9.09 -34.41
N LEU A 721 7.87 9.82 -34.39
CA LEU A 721 8.65 10.08 -33.17
C LEU A 721 7.86 10.91 -32.17
N LEU A 722 7.05 11.86 -32.63
CA LEU A 722 6.14 12.61 -31.76
C LEU A 722 5.00 11.72 -31.21
N ALA A 723 4.48 10.76 -31.98
CA ALA A 723 3.49 9.80 -31.50
C ALA A 723 4.07 8.84 -30.45
N VAL A 724 5.29 8.33 -30.68
CA VAL A 724 6.06 7.55 -29.70
C VAL A 724 6.28 8.39 -28.44
N PHE A 725 6.68 9.64 -28.61
CA PHE A 725 6.87 10.58 -27.51
C PHE A 725 5.58 10.76 -26.68
N LEU A 726 4.45 11.03 -27.33
CA LEU A 726 3.17 11.22 -26.63
C LEU A 726 2.73 9.96 -25.90
N TYR A 727 2.96 8.78 -26.49
CA TYR A 727 2.72 7.51 -25.83
C TYR A 727 3.60 7.33 -24.59
N ILE A 728 4.92 7.59 -24.69
CA ILE A 728 5.85 7.56 -23.55
C ILE A 728 5.36 8.51 -22.46
N THR A 729 5.00 9.74 -22.79
CA THR A 729 4.52 10.71 -21.80
C THR A 729 3.24 10.22 -21.11
N PHE A 730 2.29 9.66 -21.86
CA PHE A 730 1.04 9.17 -21.29
C PHE A 730 1.27 7.96 -20.37
N ARG A 731 2.06 6.99 -20.83
CA ARG A 731 2.45 5.82 -20.02
C ARG A 731 3.21 6.22 -18.76
N LEU A 732 4.15 7.15 -18.87
CA LEU A 732 4.87 7.69 -17.72
C LEU A 732 3.92 8.31 -16.70
N ARG A 733 2.90 9.06 -17.12
CA ARG A 733 1.88 9.60 -16.21
C ARG A 733 1.13 8.49 -15.49
N GLY A 734 0.67 7.47 -16.23
CA GLY A 734 -0.05 6.34 -15.64
C GLY A 734 0.75 5.59 -14.58
N ILE A 735 2.09 5.66 -14.61
CA ILE A 735 2.97 5.01 -13.62
C ILE A 735 3.38 5.99 -12.51
N MET A 736 3.72 7.23 -12.86
CA MET A 736 4.21 8.22 -11.90
C MET A 736 3.11 8.67 -10.93
N TYR A 737 1.85 8.81 -11.33
CA TYR A 737 0.79 9.27 -10.41
C TYR A 737 0.24 8.17 -9.48
N THR A 738 0.87 6.99 -9.43
CA THR A 738 0.46 5.86 -8.57
C THR A 738 1.13 5.83 -7.20
N SER A 739 2.00 6.80 -6.92
CA SER A 739 2.62 7.00 -5.60
C SER A 739 2.96 8.47 -5.37
N LEU A 740 3.08 8.87 -4.11
CA LEU A 740 3.46 10.25 -3.74
C LEU A 740 4.82 10.64 -4.33
N LEU A 741 5.77 9.70 -4.33
CA LEU A 741 7.10 9.91 -4.91
C LEU A 741 7.04 10.10 -6.42
N GLY A 742 6.22 9.31 -7.12
CA GLY A 742 6.06 9.43 -8.54
C GLY A 742 5.37 10.74 -8.95
N GLU A 743 4.39 11.24 -8.18
CA GLU A 743 3.76 12.54 -8.40
C GLU A 743 4.80 13.68 -8.32
N TYR A 744 5.63 13.66 -7.28
CA TYR A 744 6.73 14.61 -7.13
C TYR A 744 7.69 14.57 -8.34
N VAL A 745 8.08 13.37 -8.77
CA VAL A 745 8.92 13.18 -9.96
C VAL A 745 8.22 13.67 -11.22
N ALA A 746 6.92 13.45 -11.38
CA ALA A 746 6.16 13.91 -12.55
C ALA A 746 6.10 15.43 -12.66
N LEU A 747 5.93 16.13 -11.53
CA LEU A 747 5.91 17.59 -11.46
C LEU A 747 7.25 18.20 -11.90
N GLU A 748 8.37 17.60 -11.48
CA GLU A 748 9.71 18.03 -11.85
C GLU A 748 9.97 17.86 -13.36
N ILE A 749 9.49 16.75 -13.93
CA ILE A 749 9.82 16.38 -15.31
C ILE A 749 8.88 17.04 -16.34
N GLY A 750 7.60 17.26 -15.98
CA GLY A 750 6.54 17.73 -16.87
C GLY A 750 6.94 18.83 -17.87
N PRO A 751 7.57 19.95 -17.45
CA PRO A 751 7.92 21.06 -18.33
C PRO A 751 8.87 20.70 -19.48
N THR A 752 9.83 19.81 -19.22
CA THR A 752 10.84 19.43 -20.23
C THR A 752 10.22 18.65 -21.39
N HIS A 753 9.22 17.82 -21.09
CA HIS A 753 8.48 17.08 -22.11
C HIS A 753 7.74 18.02 -23.08
N TYR A 754 7.04 19.03 -22.56
CA TYR A 754 6.29 19.96 -23.40
C TYR A 754 7.19 20.76 -24.34
N ILE A 755 8.36 21.18 -23.86
CA ILE A 755 9.32 21.92 -24.69
C ILE A 755 9.90 21.01 -25.79
N ALA A 756 10.18 19.73 -25.49
CA ALA A 756 10.60 18.75 -26.49
C ALA A 756 9.57 18.61 -27.63
N ILE A 757 8.27 18.49 -27.29
CA ILE A 757 7.17 18.41 -28.26
C ILE A 757 7.15 19.64 -29.15
N ILE A 758 7.20 20.83 -28.54
CA ILE A 758 7.13 22.11 -29.27
C ILE A 758 8.30 22.21 -30.26
N VAL A 759 9.52 21.89 -29.82
CA VAL A 759 10.71 21.91 -30.68
C VAL A 759 10.57 20.94 -31.84
N ALA A 760 10.18 19.68 -31.58
CA ALA A 760 10.01 18.68 -32.62
C ALA A 760 8.94 19.08 -33.65
N LEU A 761 7.82 19.64 -33.19
CA LEU A 761 6.73 20.12 -34.03
C LEU A 761 7.17 21.31 -34.91
N ILE A 762 7.90 22.26 -34.34
CA ILE A 762 8.48 23.39 -35.11
C ILE A 762 9.43 22.87 -36.19
N ILE A 763 10.32 21.92 -35.86
CA ILE A 763 11.25 21.33 -36.84
C ILE A 763 10.47 20.62 -37.96
N ALA A 764 9.42 19.87 -37.63
CA ALA A 764 8.59 19.18 -38.62
C ALA A 764 7.86 20.15 -39.57
N ILE A 765 7.28 21.23 -39.03
CA ILE A 765 6.65 22.29 -39.83
C ILE A 765 7.67 22.96 -40.75
N LEU A 766 8.85 23.31 -40.21
CA LEU A 766 9.92 23.95 -40.97
C LEU A 766 10.39 23.05 -42.12
N THR A 767 10.64 21.77 -41.83
CA THR A 767 11.04 20.77 -42.83
C THR A 767 10.01 20.67 -43.96
N THR A 768 8.72 20.58 -43.58
CA THR A 768 7.61 20.51 -44.52
C THR A 768 7.53 21.76 -45.39
N ALA A 769 7.70 22.94 -44.78
CA ALA A 769 7.71 24.21 -45.47
C ALA A 769 8.87 24.32 -46.46
N GLU A 770 10.08 23.89 -46.09
CA GLU A 770 11.25 23.88 -46.99
C GLU A 770 11.02 23.00 -48.23
N ILE A 771 10.51 21.78 -48.02
CA ILE A 771 10.24 20.84 -49.11
C ILE A 771 9.11 21.36 -50.00
N MET A 772 8.00 21.84 -49.42
CA MET A 772 6.87 22.39 -50.18
C MET A 772 7.25 23.65 -50.94
N TRP A 773 8.11 24.48 -50.36
CA TRP A 773 8.66 25.64 -51.02
C TRP A 773 9.51 25.26 -52.23
N GLN A 774 10.41 24.28 -52.08
CA GLN A 774 11.20 23.75 -53.19
C GLN A 774 10.28 23.19 -54.27
N ASN A 775 9.26 22.44 -53.87
CA ASN A 775 8.27 21.83 -54.74
C ASN A 775 7.51 22.83 -55.61
N VAL A 776 7.12 23.97 -55.02
CA VAL A 776 6.46 25.10 -55.69
C VAL A 776 7.44 25.85 -56.60
N SER A 777 8.67 26.09 -56.12
CA SER A 777 9.69 26.83 -56.87
C SER A 777 10.14 26.13 -58.14
N GLU A 778 10.22 24.80 -58.14
CA GLU A 778 10.54 23.99 -59.31
C GLU A 778 9.41 24.00 -60.35
N ARG A 779 8.15 24.18 -59.90
CA ARG A 779 6.95 24.15 -60.73
C ARG A 779 6.46 25.55 -61.12
N ARG A 780 7.35 26.53 -61.02
CA ARG A 780 7.04 27.94 -61.28
C ARG A 780 6.50 28.18 -62.68
N GLU A 781 7.05 27.49 -63.68
CA GLU A 781 6.61 27.54 -65.08
C GLU A 781 5.19 26.94 -65.23
N GLU A 782 4.92 25.79 -64.61
CA GLU A 782 3.60 25.14 -64.59
C GLU A 782 2.53 26.04 -63.92
N ILE A 783 2.85 26.61 -62.74
CA ILE A 783 1.95 27.51 -62.01
C ILE A 783 1.66 28.77 -62.83
N SER A 784 2.66 29.29 -63.52
CA SER A 784 2.52 30.47 -64.37
C SER A 784 1.67 30.17 -65.62
N LEU A 785 1.81 28.98 -66.20
CA LEU A 785 0.93 28.49 -67.27
C LEU A 785 -0.52 28.39 -66.81
N LEU A 786 -0.78 27.82 -65.63
CA LEU A 786 -2.14 27.73 -65.07
C LEU A 786 -2.76 29.12 -64.88
N GLN A 787 -1.98 30.08 -64.35
CA GLN A 787 -2.43 31.47 -64.21
C GLN A 787 -2.70 32.13 -65.58
N SER A 788 -1.85 31.90 -66.57
CA SER A 788 -2.04 32.42 -67.94
C SER A 788 -3.26 31.85 -68.64
N ILE A 789 -3.68 30.63 -68.31
CA ILE A 789 -4.89 29.98 -68.84
C ILE A 789 -6.15 30.43 -68.06
N GLY A 790 -6.01 31.29 -67.04
CA GLY A 790 -7.14 31.91 -66.33
C GLY A 790 -7.50 31.26 -64.98
N TRP A 791 -6.63 30.41 -64.40
CA TRP A 791 -6.88 29.89 -63.05
C TRP A 791 -6.89 31.00 -62.01
N LYS A 792 -7.94 31.03 -61.18
CA LYS A 792 -8.06 31.96 -60.05
C LYS A 792 -7.00 31.68 -59.00
N ARG A 793 -6.54 32.75 -58.33
CA ARG A 793 -5.56 32.70 -57.22
C ARG A 793 -5.95 31.69 -56.12
N TRP A 794 -7.23 31.62 -55.76
CA TRP A 794 -7.75 30.66 -54.79
C TRP A 794 -7.61 29.19 -55.22
N SER A 795 -7.84 28.89 -56.51
CA SER A 795 -7.70 27.53 -57.05
C SER A 795 -6.26 27.02 -56.97
N ILE A 796 -5.28 27.91 -57.17
CA ILE A 796 -3.86 27.58 -57.04
C ILE A 796 -3.49 27.37 -55.57
N ARG A 797 -3.99 28.22 -54.67
CA ARG A 797 -3.78 28.05 -53.22
C ARG A 797 -4.35 26.71 -52.75
N ARG A 798 -5.59 26.38 -53.15
CA ARG A 798 -6.26 25.12 -52.82
C ARG A 798 -5.54 23.90 -53.40
N LEU A 799 -4.96 24.01 -54.60
CA LEU A 799 -4.17 22.94 -55.19
C LEU A 799 -2.95 22.60 -54.32
N ILE A 800 -2.21 23.60 -53.87
CA ILE A 800 -1.00 23.41 -53.06
C ILE A 800 -1.36 22.94 -51.65
N LEU A 801 -2.40 23.51 -51.03
CA LEU A 801 -2.91 23.02 -49.74
C LEU A 801 -3.38 21.56 -49.82
N ALA A 802 -4.04 21.17 -50.92
CA ALA A 802 -4.45 19.78 -51.13
C ALA A 802 -3.23 18.85 -51.30
N GLU A 803 -2.16 19.28 -51.99
CA GLU A 803 -0.89 18.54 -52.04
C GLU A 803 -0.29 18.35 -50.62
N GLY A 804 -0.37 19.37 -49.76
CA GLY A 804 0.02 19.28 -48.34
C GLY A 804 -0.80 18.28 -47.54
N VAL A 805 -2.14 18.34 -47.67
CA VAL A 805 -3.07 17.41 -46.98
C VAL A 805 -2.81 15.96 -47.40
N PHE A 806 -2.63 15.69 -48.70
CA PHE A 806 -2.34 14.33 -49.15
C PHE A 806 -0.98 13.83 -48.63
N SER A 807 0.06 14.67 -48.69
CA SER A 807 1.36 14.34 -48.09
C SER A 807 1.23 14.04 -46.59
N GLY A 808 0.42 14.82 -45.87
CA GLY A 808 0.10 14.61 -44.46
C GLY A 808 -0.65 13.30 -44.19
N LEU A 809 -1.66 12.95 -44.99
CA LEU A 809 -2.40 11.69 -44.84
C LEU A 809 -1.52 10.45 -45.09
N PHE A 810 -0.71 10.46 -46.14
CA PHE A 810 0.25 9.37 -46.38
C PHE A 810 1.33 9.31 -45.31
N ALA A 811 1.76 10.48 -44.82
CA ALA A 811 2.69 10.55 -43.70
C ALA A 811 2.09 10.04 -42.40
N ALA A 812 0.80 10.25 -42.14
CA ALA A 812 0.09 9.70 -41.00
C ALA A 812 0.10 8.17 -41.04
N LEU A 813 -0.23 7.57 -42.19
CA LEU A 813 -0.24 6.11 -42.34
C LEU A 813 1.15 5.48 -42.09
N ILE A 814 2.18 6.04 -42.73
CA ILE A 814 3.56 5.55 -42.59
C ILE A 814 4.08 5.85 -41.19
N GLY A 815 3.84 7.05 -40.68
CA GLY A 815 4.29 7.50 -39.36
C GLY A 815 3.68 6.67 -38.24
N PHE A 816 2.39 6.37 -38.31
CA PHE A 816 1.70 5.48 -37.38
C PHE A 816 2.30 4.07 -37.40
N THR A 817 2.57 3.51 -38.58
CA THR A 817 3.19 2.18 -38.70
C THR A 817 4.59 2.16 -38.06
N ILE A 818 5.39 3.21 -38.29
CA ILE A 818 6.71 3.35 -37.69
C ILE A 818 6.61 3.53 -36.17
N ALA A 819 5.66 4.34 -35.69
CA ALA A 819 5.44 4.57 -34.26
C ALA A 819 5.10 3.26 -33.54
N LEU A 820 4.17 2.46 -34.10
CA LEU A 820 3.83 1.15 -33.54
C LEU A 820 5.02 0.19 -33.51
N MET A 821 5.83 0.16 -34.58
CA MET A 821 7.05 -0.67 -34.60
C MET A 821 8.05 -0.24 -33.53
N ILE A 822 8.21 1.07 -33.30
CA ILE A 822 9.11 1.59 -32.26
C ILE A 822 8.56 1.29 -30.87
N ILE A 823 7.28 1.53 -30.62
CA ILE A 823 6.64 1.23 -29.33
C ILE A 823 6.75 -0.26 -29.01
N TRP A 824 6.46 -1.13 -29.98
CA TRP A 824 6.62 -2.57 -29.82
C TRP A 824 8.07 -2.97 -29.55
N GLY A 825 9.04 -2.36 -30.24
CA GLY A 825 10.47 -2.63 -30.00
C GLY A 825 10.98 -2.13 -28.65
N LEU A 826 10.41 -1.03 -28.12
CA LEU A 826 10.83 -0.45 -26.84
C LEU A 826 10.22 -1.22 -25.65
N TYR A 827 8.94 -1.59 -25.75
CA TYR A 827 8.16 -2.14 -24.64
C TYR A 827 7.86 -3.63 -24.76
N HIS A 828 8.15 -4.26 -25.90
CA HIS A 828 7.86 -5.68 -26.19
C HIS A 828 6.38 -6.07 -26.02
N ALA A 829 5.48 -5.10 -25.94
CA ALA A 829 4.04 -5.25 -25.75
C ALA A 829 3.28 -4.41 -26.79
N PHE A 830 2.09 -4.87 -27.17
CA PHE A 830 1.20 -4.13 -28.06
C PHE A 830 0.26 -3.22 -27.25
N PRO A 831 0.25 -1.91 -27.48
CA PRO A 831 -0.54 -0.95 -26.69
C PRO A 831 -2.01 -1.02 -27.09
N ALA A 832 -2.75 -1.99 -26.58
CA ALA A 832 -4.13 -2.26 -26.99
C ALA A 832 -5.12 -1.23 -26.43
N GLU A 833 -4.90 -0.77 -25.20
CA GLU A 833 -5.78 0.18 -24.49
C GLU A 833 -5.62 1.60 -25.06
N GLU A 834 -4.42 1.95 -25.51
CA GLU A 834 -4.06 3.30 -25.94
C GLU A 834 -4.16 3.50 -27.46
N ILE A 835 -4.61 2.49 -28.22
CA ILE A 835 -4.76 2.59 -29.69
C ILE A 835 -5.60 3.81 -30.07
N GLY A 836 -6.68 4.08 -29.34
CA GLY A 836 -7.55 5.22 -29.60
C GLY A 836 -6.80 6.56 -29.56
N PHE A 837 -5.96 6.74 -28.54
CA PHE A 837 -5.11 7.91 -28.40
C PHE A 837 -4.03 7.98 -29.49
N ILE A 838 -3.34 6.87 -29.79
CA ILE A 838 -2.32 6.83 -30.84
C ILE A 838 -2.96 7.13 -32.21
N LEU A 839 -4.17 6.66 -32.50
CA LEU A 839 -4.89 6.99 -33.74
C LEU A 839 -5.19 8.49 -33.86
N MET A 840 -5.54 9.16 -32.75
CA MET A 840 -5.72 10.61 -32.72
C MET A 840 -4.44 11.38 -33.11
N THR A 841 -3.26 10.85 -32.79
CA THR A 841 -1.99 11.46 -33.22
C THR A 841 -1.82 11.49 -34.75
N GLY A 842 -2.56 10.66 -35.49
CA GLY A 842 -2.60 10.68 -36.96
C GLY A 842 -3.11 12.01 -37.56
N LEU A 843 -3.80 12.84 -36.77
CA LEU A 843 -4.23 14.19 -37.17
C LEU A 843 -3.05 15.17 -37.25
N ILE A 844 -2.00 14.95 -36.45
CA ILE A 844 -0.83 15.84 -36.35
C ILE A 844 -0.07 15.96 -37.69
N PRO A 845 0.28 14.86 -38.40
CA PRO A 845 0.87 14.93 -39.74
C PRO A 845 0.04 15.71 -40.75
N VAL A 846 -1.29 15.59 -40.71
CA VAL A 846 -2.20 16.34 -41.59
C VAL A 846 -2.11 17.83 -41.26
N PHE A 847 -2.16 18.17 -39.98
CA PHE A 847 -2.02 19.55 -39.50
C PHE A 847 -0.67 20.18 -39.88
N ILE A 848 0.44 19.45 -39.70
CA ILE A 848 1.79 19.86 -40.11
C ILE A 848 1.86 20.04 -41.64
N GLY A 849 1.26 19.13 -42.41
CA GLY A 849 1.16 19.23 -43.86
C GLY A 849 0.43 20.50 -44.33
N VAL A 850 -0.65 20.88 -43.64
CA VAL A 850 -1.40 22.11 -43.90
C VAL A 850 -0.56 23.33 -43.51
N LEU A 851 -0.08 23.41 -42.26
CA LEU A 851 0.69 24.56 -41.78
C LEU A 851 1.96 24.80 -42.61
N GLY A 852 2.71 23.73 -42.92
CA GLY A 852 3.91 23.79 -43.74
C GLY A 852 3.64 24.25 -45.18
N THR A 853 2.43 24.05 -45.71
CA THR A 853 2.07 24.48 -47.07
C THR A 853 1.52 25.91 -47.16
N ILE A 854 1.11 26.55 -46.07
CA ILE A 854 0.51 27.91 -46.09
C ILE A 854 1.46 28.94 -46.72
N LEU A 855 2.70 29.02 -46.24
CA LEU A 855 3.69 29.98 -46.74
C LEU A 855 4.07 29.73 -48.22
N PRO A 856 4.39 28.49 -48.64
CA PRO A 856 4.59 28.14 -50.05
C PRO A 856 3.38 28.45 -50.94
N ALA A 857 2.15 28.16 -50.49
CA ALA A 857 0.93 28.38 -51.25
C ALA A 857 0.69 29.86 -51.51
N GLU A 858 0.94 30.72 -50.51
CA GLU A 858 0.84 32.17 -50.68
C GLU A 858 1.89 32.71 -51.65
N ARG A 859 3.12 32.19 -51.58
CA ARG A 859 4.18 32.58 -52.51
C ARG A 859 3.85 32.16 -53.94
N ALA A 860 3.27 30.98 -54.15
CA ALA A 860 2.86 30.50 -55.48
C ALA A 860 1.86 31.44 -56.16
N VAL A 861 0.90 31.95 -55.40
CA VAL A 861 -0.14 32.88 -55.88
C VAL A 861 0.45 34.24 -56.28
N ARG A 862 1.54 34.67 -55.63
CA ARG A 862 2.23 35.94 -55.91
C ARG A 862 3.19 35.89 -57.09
N ILE A 863 3.39 34.72 -57.70
CA ILE A 863 4.21 34.62 -58.92
C ILE A 863 3.49 35.35 -60.05
N VAL A 864 4.18 36.27 -60.73
CA VAL A 864 3.65 36.98 -61.90
C VAL A 864 3.90 36.12 -63.14
N PRO A 865 2.89 35.83 -63.99
CA PRO A 865 3.02 34.86 -65.10
C PRO A 865 4.21 35.11 -66.02
N ASN A 866 4.39 36.37 -66.47
CA ASN A 866 5.51 36.76 -67.34
C ASN A 866 6.88 36.53 -66.67
N ARG A 867 7.01 36.82 -65.37
CA ARG A 867 8.26 36.61 -64.62
C ARG A 867 8.51 35.16 -64.25
N GLY A 868 7.45 34.34 -64.21
CA GLY A 868 7.56 32.90 -63.96
C GLY A 868 8.06 32.14 -65.18
N MET A 869 7.66 32.56 -66.38
CA MET A 869 8.14 32.00 -67.65
C MET A 869 9.56 32.47 -68.01
N GLY A 870 9.97 33.68 -67.59
CA GLY A 870 11.26 34.29 -67.94
C GLY A 870 12.51 33.82 -67.17
N GLY A 871 12.41 32.84 -66.27
CA GLY A 871 13.55 32.16 -65.64
C GLY A 871 14.48 32.95 -64.70
N ASN A 872 14.56 34.28 -64.76
CA ASN A 872 15.52 35.09 -64.01
C ASN A 872 14.86 35.99 -62.96
N ILE A 873 15.24 35.81 -61.69
CA ILE A 873 14.92 36.74 -60.61
C ILE A 873 16.20 37.54 -60.30
N SER A 874 16.19 38.84 -60.59
CA SER A 874 17.14 39.80 -60.05
C SER A 874 16.42 40.62 -58.98
N ASN A 875 16.84 40.46 -57.71
CA ASN A 875 16.32 41.27 -56.60
C ASN A 875 17.01 42.66 -56.60
N ARG A 876 16.24 43.74 -56.38
CA ARG A 876 16.75 45.12 -56.26
C ARG A 876 17.65 45.27 -55.01
N LYS A 877 18.82 45.90 -55.17
CA LYS A 877 19.81 46.20 -54.09
C LYS A 877 19.24 46.92 -52.84
N ALA A 878 18.15 47.69 -52.98
CA ALA A 878 17.54 48.40 -51.83
C ALA A 878 16.73 47.47 -50.91
N VAL A 879 16.02 46.49 -51.49
CA VAL A 879 15.33 45.42 -50.73
C VAL A 879 16.37 44.58 -50.01
N GLU A 880 17.53 44.40 -50.62
CA GLU A 880 18.66 43.64 -50.12
C GLU A 880 19.27 44.17 -48.81
N LYS A 881 19.32 45.50 -48.62
CA LYS A 881 19.88 46.13 -47.41
C LYS A 881 18.87 46.11 -46.25
N ARG A 882 17.57 46.30 -46.52
CA ARG A 882 16.50 46.18 -45.51
C ARG A 882 16.34 44.74 -45.03
N LEU A 883 16.39 43.77 -45.94
CA LEU A 883 16.27 42.35 -45.58
C LEU A 883 17.44 41.87 -44.71
N LYS A 884 18.66 42.37 -44.91
CA LYS A 884 19.83 42.06 -44.06
C LYS A 884 19.59 42.44 -42.59
N TRP A 885 19.07 43.64 -42.35
CA TRP A 885 18.77 44.12 -41.00
C TRP A 885 17.60 43.36 -40.37
N VAL A 886 16.57 43.03 -41.15
CA VAL A 886 15.44 42.20 -40.67
C VAL A 886 15.90 40.81 -40.25
N VAL A 887 16.82 40.17 -40.99
CA VAL A 887 17.35 38.84 -40.65
C VAL A 887 18.18 38.89 -39.36
N ILE A 888 19.12 39.84 -39.26
CA ILE A 888 19.94 40.00 -38.06
C ILE A 888 19.05 40.29 -36.84
N SER A 889 18.04 41.16 -37.00
CA SER A 889 17.09 41.49 -35.95
C SER A 889 16.19 40.30 -35.57
N THR A 890 15.70 39.51 -36.52
CA THR A 890 14.82 38.36 -36.24
C THR A 890 15.59 37.22 -35.57
N SER A 891 16.81 36.92 -36.02
CA SER A 891 17.66 35.92 -35.36
C SER A 891 18.10 36.37 -33.96
N LEU A 892 18.43 37.66 -33.77
CA LEU A 892 18.72 38.22 -32.43
C LEU A 892 17.49 38.20 -31.53
N LEU A 893 16.29 38.46 -32.08
CA LEU A 893 15.05 38.45 -31.32
C LEU A 893 14.68 37.02 -30.90
N ILE A 894 14.77 36.04 -31.81
CA ILE A 894 14.55 34.62 -31.49
C ILE A 894 15.57 34.14 -30.45
N PHE A 895 16.85 34.47 -30.61
CA PHE A 895 17.91 34.14 -29.64
C PHE A 895 17.66 34.79 -28.29
N GLY A 896 17.31 36.08 -28.27
CA GLY A 896 17.00 36.83 -27.06
C GLY A 896 15.74 36.33 -26.36
N THR A 897 14.67 36.00 -27.09
CA THR A 897 13.48 35.36 -26.50
C THR A 897 13.78 33.98 -25.97
N PHE A 898 14.61 33.19 -26.65
CA PHE A 898 15.00 31.85 -26.17
C PHE A 898 15.83 31.94 -24.88
N LEU A 899 16.81 32.85 -24.83
CA LEU A 899 17.59 33.15 -23.63
C LEU A 899 16.70 33.64 -22.50
N PHE A 900 15.79 34.57 -22.78
CA PHE A 900 14.82 35.08 -21.79
C PHE A 900 13.91 33.99 -21.25
N THR A 901 13.40 33.10 -22.11
CA THR A 901 12.61 31.95 -21.67
C THR A 901 13.43 30.99 -20.83
N MET A 902 14.69 30.70 -21.18
CA MET A 902 15.54 29.84 -20.34
C MET A 902 15.78 30.46 -18.95
N VAL A 903 16.09 31.77 -18.88
CA VAL A 903 16.36 32.45 -17.61
C VAL A 903 15.12 32.54 -16.73
N ARG A 904 13.92 32.69 -17.31
CA ARG A 904 12.71 32.89 -16.51
C ARG A 904 11.93 31.61 -16.22
N VAL A 905 12.11 30.58 -17.04
CA VAL A 905 11.39 29.30 -16.91
C VAL A 905 12.24 28.25 -16.19
N ALA A 906 13.58 28.30 -16.27
CA ALA A 906 14.42 27.32 -15.56
C ALA A 906 14.44 27.51 -14.02
N PRO A 907 14.44 28.74 -13.44
CA PRO A 907 14.52 28.90 -11.98
C PRO A 907 13.18 29.08 -11.26
N ASN A 908 12.08 29.38 -11.95
CA ASN A 908 10.82 29.83 -11.31
C ASN A 908 9.69 28.79 -11.31
N ILE A 909 9.98 27.50 -11.50
CA ILE A 909 8.96 26.44 -11.47
C ILE A 909 8.75 25.87 -10.05
N GLU A 910 9.52 26.31 -9.05
CA GLU A 910 9.29 25.95 -7.64
C GLU A 910 7.92 26.44 -7.08
N HIS A 911 7.16 27.26 -7.83
CA HIS A 911 5.85 27.77 -7.41
C HIS A 911 4.78 27.72 -8.53
N ALA A 912 4.60 26.57 -9.18
CA ALA A 912 3.36 26.32 -9.90
C ALA A 912 2.31 25.79 -8.91
N ASN A 913 1.34 26.66 -8.55
CA ASN A 913 0.18 26.29 -7.73
C ASN A 913 -0.44 24.96 -8.18
N SER A 914 -0.65 24.08 -7.22
CA SER A 914 -1.19 22.71 -7.28
C SER A 914 -2.63 22.55 -7.80
N ASN A 915 -3.19 23.54 -8.51
CA ASN A 915 -4.60 23.54 -8.91
C ASN A 915 -4.82 23.18 -10.39
N VAL A 916 -4.01 22.29 -10.95
CA VAL A 916 -4.29 21.70 -12.27
C VAL A 916 -4.94 20.35 -12.00
N GLU A 917 -6.28 20.28 -12.10
CA GLU A 917 -6.99 19.00 -12.20
C GLU A 917 -6.45 18.25 -13.42
N VAL A 918 -5.68 17.21 -13.19
CA VAL A 918 -5.17 16.31 -14.23
C VAL A 918 -6.09 15.10 -14.24
N GLU A 919 -6.80 14.90 -15.35
CA GLU A 919 -7.62 13.71 -15.62
C GLU A 919 -6.67 12.48 -15.62
N GLN A 920 -6.72 11.69 -14.55
CA GLN A 920 -5.85 10.53 -14.32
C GLN A 920 -6.53 9.25 -14.80
N VAL A 921 -5.80 8.41 -15.55
CA VAL A 921 -6.27 7.07 -15.93
C VAL A 921 -5.73 6.08 -14.91
N PHE A 922 -6.52 5.83 -13.88
CA PHE A 922 -6.26 4.76 -12.91
C PHE A 922 -7.00 3.49 -13.33
N ASN A 923 -6.55 2.34 -12.82
CA ASN A 923 -7.42 1.17 -12.63
C ASN A 923 -7.97 1.26 -11.20
N PRO A 924 -9.02 2.05 -10.97
CA PRO A 924 -9.57 2.27 -9.63
C PRO A 924 -10.09 0.97 -9.03
N THR A 925 -10.32 0.98 -7.74
CA THR A 925 -11.15 -0.05 -7.10
C THR A 925 -12.60 0.08 -7.57
N GLU A 926 -13.22 -1.06 -7.87
CA GLU A 926 -14.59 -1.16 -8.35
C GLU A 926 -15.45 -1.78 -7.27
N GLY A 927 -16.66 -1.25 -7.04
CA GLY A 927 -17.60 -1.79 -6.06
C GLY A 927 -18.49 -0.71 -5.47
N SER A 928 -19.51 -1.11 -4.71
CA SER A 928 -20.36 -0.19 -3.95
C SER A 928 -20.22 -0.49 -2.47
N VAL A 929 -20.26 0.56 -1.64
CA VAL A 929 -20.33 0.39 -0.17
C VAL A 929 -21.51 -0.52 0.16
N GLU A 930 -21.22 -1.67 0.74
CA GLU A 930 -22.25 -2.57 1.23
C GLU A 930 -22.70 -2.05 2.59
N LYS A 931 -23.94 -1.55 2.66
CA LYS A 931 -24.55 -1.25 3.95
C LYS A 931 -24.88 -2.59 4.60
N ILE A 932 -24.12 -2.93 5.63
CA ILE A 932 -24.37 -4.12 6.43
C ILE A 932 -25.75 -3.92 7.06
N ASP A 933 -26.73 -4.73 6.63
CA ASP A 933 -28.08 -4.67 7.17
C ASP A 933 -27.99 -4.93 8.68
N ARG A 934 -28.34 -3.88 9.44
CA ARG A 934 -28.38 -3.86 10.89
C ARG A 934 -29.61 -4.63 11.33
N GLU A 935 -29.55 -5.95 11.29
CA GLU A 935 -30.51 -6.74 12.06
C GLU A 935 -30.31 -6.39 13.54
N GLU A 936 -31.41 -6.06 14.22
CA GLU A 936 -31.42 -5.72 15.64
C GLU A 936 -30.69 -6.82 16.44
N PRO A 937 -30.00 -6.48 17.55
CA PRO A 937 -29.44 -7.48 18.42
C PRO A 937 -30.56 -8.46 18.80
N ILE A 938 -30.33 -9.75 18.57
CA ILE A 938 -31.28 -10.82 18.80
C ILE A 938 -31.63 -10.85 20.30
N SER A 939 -32.62 -10.05 20.66
CA SER A 939 -33.45 -10.20 21.84
C SER A 939 -34.42 -11.33 21.54
N SER A 940 -33.93 -12.56 21.49
CA SER A 940 -34.79 -13.73 21.61
C SER A 940 -33.97 -14.91 22.12
N ARG A 941 -34.24 -15.28 23.38
CA ARG A 941 -34.30 -16.69 23.73
C ARG A 941 -35.21 -17.36 22.70
N ASP A 942 -34.65 -18.14 21.79
CA ASP A 942 -35.34 -19.31 21.30
C ASP A 942 -34.33 -20.32 20.75
N GLU A 943 -34.56 -21.54 21.23
CA GLU A 943 -33.85 -22.76 20.93
C GLU A 943 -33.98 -23.11 19.44
N SER A 944 -32.87 -23.44 18.78
CA SER A 944 -32.66 -24.79 18.24
C SER A 944 -31.61 -24.85 17.13
N ALA A 945 -30.97 -26.03 17.11
CA ALA A 945 -30.32 -26.69 15.98
C ALA A 945 -28.94 -26.20 15.57
N ASN A 946 -27.92 -26.71 16.27
CA ASN A 946 -26.64 -27.03 15.65
C ASN A 946 -26.36 -28.53 15.77
N SER A 947 -26.43 -29.19 14.62
CA SER A 947 -25.80 -30.48 14.37
C SER A 947 -24.28 -30.32 14.46
N TYR A 948 -23.68 -30.87 15.51
CA TYR A 948 -22.23 -31.07 15.63
C TYR A 948 -21.95 -32.57 15.71
N GLU A 949 -21.18 -33.08 14.76
CA GLU A 949 -20.48 -34.37 14.91
C GLU A 949 -19.33 -34.13 15.92
N ALA A 950 -19.47 -34.68 17.13
CA ALA A 950 -18.51 -34.53 18.23
C ALA A 950 -17.54 -35.74 18.33
N PRO A 951 -16.24 -35.52 18.64
CA PRO A 951 -15.35 -36.57 19.11
C PRO A 951 -15.28 -36.64 20.65
N SER A 952 -15.83 -37.73 21.22
CA SER A 952 -15.73 -38.32 22.59
C SER A 952 -15.84 -37.40 23.84
N ASP A 953 -17.04 -37.29 24.42
CA ASP A 953 -17.50 -36.29 25.42
C ASP A 953 -17.80 -36.82 26.86
N TYR A 954 -17.02 -37.71 27.51
CA TYR A 954 -17.34 -38.18 28.89
C TYR A 954 -16.14 -38.19 29.85
N LEU A 955 -16.37 -37.83 31.12
CA LEU A 955 -15.39 -37.87 32.22
C LEU A 955 -14.85 -39.28 32.45
N ILE A 956 -15.73 -40.29 32.41
CA ILE A 956 -15.39 -41.71 32.45
C ILE A 956 -16.34 -42.46 31.50
N GLU A 957 -15.78 -43.28 30.60
CA GLU A 957 -16.55 -44.21 29.77
C GLU A 957 -16.29 -45.67 30.21
N LEU A 958 -17.36 -46.38 30.57
CA LEU A 958 -17.36 -47.77 31.02
C LEU A 958 -18.20 -48.63 30.05
N HIS A 959 -17.79 -49.87 29.83
CA HIS A 959 -18.62 -50.88 29.15
C HIS A 959 -19.27 -51.83 30.16
N THR A 960 -20.18 -52.68 29.67
CA THR A 960 -20.92 -53.65 30.50
C THR A 960 -19.97 -54.53 31.33
N GLY A 961 -20.05 -54.42 32.65
CA GLY A 961 -19.20 -55.16 33.60
C GLY A 961 -17.87 -54.48 33.97
N GLU A 962 -17.58 -53.30 33.42
CA GLU A 962 -16.48 -52.44 33.89
C GLU A 962 -16.93 -51.54 35.06
N ASN A 963 -15.96 -51.11 35.88
CA ASN A 963 -16.16 -50.14 36.96
C ASN A 963 -15.12 -49.03 36.89
N SER A 964 -15.32 -47.94 37.63
CA SER A 964 -14.42 -46.78 37.60
C SER A 964 -12.97 -47.09 38.03
N GLU A 965 -12.73 -48.15 38.83
CA GLU A 965 -11.37 -48.56 39.20
C GLU A 965 -10.57 -49.04 37.98
N SER A 966 -11.22 -49.72 37.03
CA SER A 966 -10.60 -50.20 35.80
C SER A 966 -10.07 -49.07 34.89
N LYS A 967 -10.55 -47.83 35.10
CA LYS A 967 -10.13 -46.62 34.36
C LYS A 967 -9.25 -45.67 35.18
N GLY A 968 -8.75 -46.11 36.35
CA GLY A 968 -7.81 -45.33 37.18
C GLY A 968 -8.46 -44.37 38.18
N TRP A 969 -9.79 -44.39 38.34
CA TRP A 969 -10.53 -43.47 39.22
C TRP A 969 -10.80 -44.02 40.63
N GLY A 970 -10.29 -45.22 40.96
CA GLY A 970 -10.57 -45.90 42.22
C GLY A 970 -10.10 -45.20 43.50
N GLY A 971 -9.27 -44.16 43.39
CA GLY A 971 -8.87 -43.29 44.51
C GLY A 971 -9.75 -42.06 44.72
N VAL A 972 -10.66 -41.75 43.78
CA VAL A 972 -11.54 -40.57 43.81
C VAL A 972 -12.99 -40.99 44.01
N LEU A 973 -13.47 -41.94 43.19
CA LEU A 973 -14.82 -42.50 43.31
C LEU A 973 -14.90 -43.92 42.76
N PHE A 974 -15.81 -44.72 43.32
CA PHE A 974 -16.20 -46.02 42.80
C PHE A 974 -17.57 -45.93 42.13
N TYR A 975 -17.67 -46.33 40.87
CA TYR A 975 -18.93 -46.41 40.15
C TYR A 975 -19.01 -47.66 39.27
N GLU A 976 -20.13 -48.38 39.38
CA GLU A 976 -20.49 -49.50 38.50
C GLU A 976 -22.00 -49.48 38.22
N ALA A 977 -22.40 -49.95 37.04
CA ALA A 977 -23.81 -50.13 36.70
C ALA A 977 -24.00 -51.43 35.89
N LYS A 978 -25.11 -52.14 36.15
CA LYS A 978 -25.46 -53.40 35.46
C LYS A 978 -26.96 -53.50 35.21
N GLU A 979 -27.35 -54.11 34.09
CA GLU A 979 -28.75 -54.38 33.78
C GLU A 979 -29.29 -55.53 34.65
N VAL A 980 -30.51 -55.36 35.20
CA VAL A 980 -31.21 -56.35 36.02
C VAL A 980 -32.64 -56.58 35.52
N GLU A 981 -33.31 -57.64 35.98
CA GLU A 981 -34.70 -57.89 35.61
C GLU A 981 -35.63 -56.80 36.18
N SER A 982 -36.41 -56.15 35.31
CA SER A 982 -37.37 -55.12 35.71
C SER A 982 -38.49 -55.69 36.58
N SER A 983 -38.83 -54.95 37.64
CA SER A 983 -39.91 -55.27 38.58
C SER A 983 -41.26 -54.65 38.19
N MET A 984 -41.29 -53.85 37.13
CA MET A 984 -42.48 -53.15 36.63
C MET A 984 -43.44 -54.07 35.86
N PRO A 985 -44.77 -53.81 35.89
CA PRO A 985 -45.73 -54.51 35.05
C PRO A 985 -45.44 -54.31 33.55
N PRO A 986 -45.85 -55.25 32.67
CA PRO A 986 -45.55 -55.17 31.24
C PRO A 986 -46.11 -53.86 30.64
N PRO A 987 -45.31 -53.11 29.87
CA PRO A 987 -45.67 -51.79 29.37
C PRO A 987 -46.64 -51.87 28.18
N GLU A 988 -47.05 -50.71 27.65
CA GLU A 988 -47.92 -50.62 26.48
C GLU A 988 -47.30 -51.29 25.23
N PRO A 989 -48.11 -51.78 24.26
CA PRO A 989 -47.60 -52.44 23.06
C PRO A 989 -46.64 -51.54 22.27
N GLY A 990 -45.40 -51.98 22.08
CA GLY A 990 -44.32 -51.21 21.43
C GLY A 990 -43.25 -50.67 22.39
N MET A 991 -43.45 -50.81 23.70
CA MET A 991 -42.47 -50.44 24.73
C MET A 991 -41.90 -51.68 25.44
N LYS A 992 -40.74 -51.52 26.08
CA LYS A 992 -40.12 -52.48 27.00
C LYS A 992 -39.57 -51.77 28.24
N ASN A 993 -39.57 -52.49 29.36
CA ASN A 993 -38.99 -51.98 30.61
C ASN A 993 -37.53 -52.42 30.73
N ILE A 994 -36.65 -51.50 31.13
CA ILE A 994 -35.24 -51.76 31.41
C ILE A 994 -34.95 -51.33 32.84
N ALA A 995 -34.32 -52.19 33.64
CA ALA A 995 -33.87 -51.85 34.98
C ALA A 995 -32.34 -51.86 35.06
N ILE A 996 -31.76 -50.81 35.64
CA ILE A 996 -30.31 -50.69 35.82
C ILE A 996 -30.00 -50.50 37.31
N GLU A 997 -29.23 -51.42 37.87
CA GLU A 997 -28.69 -51.34 39.22
C GLU A 997 -27.32 -50.66 39.18
N PHE A 998 -27.12 -49.59 39.96
CA PHE A 998 -25.83 -48.91 40.08
C PHE A 998 -25.35 -48.80 41.52
N ASN A 999 -24.03 -48.84 41.69
CA ASN A 999 -23.33 -48.54 42.94
C ASN A 999 -22.43 -47.33 42.73
N PHE A 1000 -22.56 -46.33 43.59
CA PHE A 1000 -21.71 -45.14 43.62
C PHE A 1000 -21.15 -44.96 45.03
N GLU A 1001 -19.84 -44.81 45.18
CA GLU A 1001 -19.16 -44.57 46.45
C GLU A 1001 -18.10 -43.48 46.27
N ILE A 1002 -18.13 -42.47 47.14
CA ILE A 1002 -17.17 -41.37 47.16
C ILE A 1002 -15.94 -41.80 47.96
N ARG A 1003 -14.74 -41.57 47.41
CA ARG A 1003 -13.46 -41.89 48.06
C ARG A 1003 -12.55 -40.67 48.26
N ASP A 1004 -13.02 -39.49 47.86
CA ASP A 1004 -12.38 -38.21 48.11
C ASP A 1004 -13.12 -37.41 49.22
N THR A 1005 -12.69 -36.18 49.49
CA THR A 1005 -13.31 -35.29 50.49
C THR A 1005 -14.42 -34.41 49.89
N MET A 1006 -14.79 -34.59 48.62
CA MET A 1006 -15.77 -33.74 47.93
C MET A 1006 -17.20 -34.18 48.23
N SER A 1007 -18.16 -33.26 48.07
CA SER A 1007 -19.59 -33.58 48.10
C SER A 1007 -20.12 -33.58 46.68
N TYR A 1008 -20.89 -34.60 46.31
CA TYR A 1008 -21.43 -34.78 44.96
C TYR A 1008 -22.93 -34.53 44.97
N HIS A 1009 -23.40 -33.67 44.06
CA HIS A 1009 -24.82 -33.39 43.92
C HIS A 1009 -25.50 -34.54 43.16
N MET A 1010 -26.30 -35.38 43.83
CA MET A 1010 -26.88 -36.59 43.26
C MET A 1010 -28.40 -36.62 43.44
N ARG A 1011 -29.11 -36.45 42.31
CA ARG A 1011 -30.55 -36.59 42.16
C ARG A 1011 -30.85 -37.70 41.16
N PRO A 1012 -31.09 -38.94 41.61
CA PRO A 1012 -31.23 -40.08 40.72
C PRO A 1012 -32.31 -39.95 39.64
N ASP A 1013 -33.34 -39.13 39.89
CA ASP A 1013 -34.45 -38.81 38.99
C ASP A 1013 -34.09 -37.84 37.86
N HIS A 1014 -33.09 -36.98 38.07
CA HIS A 1014 -32.71 -35.92 37.13
C HIS A 1014 -31.33 -36.12 36.49
N HIS A 1015 -30.37 -36.70 37.22
CA HIS A 1015 -28.98 -36.79 36.76
C HIS A 1015 -28.66 -38.09 36.01
N PHE A 1016 -29.56 -39.07 36.04
CA PHE A 1016 -29.41 -40.29 35.27
C PHE A 1016 -30.31 -40.26 34.05
N THR A 1017 -29.71 -40.55 32.90
CA THR A 1017 -30.40 -40.58 31.62
C THR A 1017 -29.92 -41.78 30.83
N LEU A 1018 -30.87 -42.56 30.31
CA LEU A 1018 -30.58 -43.63 29.38
C LEU A 1018 -30.62 -43.06 27.95
N ILE A 1019 -29.53 -43.20 27.21
CA ILE A 1019 -29.31 -42.58 25.90
C ILE A 1019 -29.24 -43.68 24.84
N ASP A 1020 -30.05 -43.54 23.79
CA ASP A 1020 -29.98 -44.33 22.55
C ASP A 1020 -29.94 -43.36 21.35
N GLY A 1021 -28.76 -43.15 20.78
CA GLY A 1021 -28.56 -42.16 19.73
C GLY A 1021 -28.88 -40.73 20.19
N GLU A 1022 -29.89 -40.10 19.57
CA GLU A 1022 -30.40 -38.77 19.96
C GLU A 1022 -31.55 -38.83 20.98
N GLU A 1023 -32.09 -40.04 21.26
CA GLU A 1023 -33.20 -40.20 22.20
C GLU A 1023 -32.69 -40.39 23.63
N SER A 1024 -33.32 -39.68 24.57
CA SER A 1024 -33.01 -39.73 25.99
C SER A 1024 -34.23 -40.14 26.82
N TYR A 1025 -34.02 -41.04 27.76
CA TYR A 1025 -35.05 -41.60 28.63
C TYR A 1025 -34.67 -41.37 30.10
N HIS A 1026 -35.58 -40.77 30.86
CA HIS A 1026 -35.42 -40.57 32.30
C HIS A 1026 -36.03 -41.74 33.10
N PRO A 1027 -35.55 -42.01 34.32
CA PRO A 1027 -36.11 -43.06 35.18
C PRO A 1027 -37.59 -42.78 35.49
N VAL A 1028 -38.43 -43.79 35.35
CA VAL A 1028 -39.87 -43.75 35.67
C VAL A 1028 -40.11 -44.12 37.14
N ASP A 1029 -39.28 -45.01 37.68
CA ASP A 1029 -39.28 -45.39 39.09
C ASP A 1029 -37.85 -45.61 39.60
N ILE A 1030 -37.63 -45.36 40.89
CA ILE A 1030 -36.31 -45.39 41.51
C ILE A 1030 -36.42 -46.10 42.84
N LYS A 1031 -35.65 -47.18 42.98
CA LYS A 1031 -35.64 -48.00 44.19
C LYS A 1031 -34.26 -47.95 44.82
N ILE A 1032 -34.16 -47.20 45.90
CA ILE A 1032 -32.94 -47.09 46.69
C ILE A 1032 -32.80 -48.32 47.58
N ILE A 1033 -31.67 -49.02 47.46
CA ILE A 1033 -31.35 -50.25 48.22
C ILE A 1033 -30.59 -49.88 49.50
N GLU A 1034 -29.56 -49.04 49.39
CA GLU A 1034 -28.71 -48.61 50.51
C GLU A 1034 -28.14 -47.21 50.24
N THR A 1035 -28.14 -46.34 51.26
CA THR A 1035 -27.50 -45.02 51.20
C THR A 1035 -26.81 -44.66 52.51
N ILE A 1036 -25.61 -44.08 52.41
CA ILE A 1036 -24.86 -43.48 53.54
C ILE A 1036 -24.39 -42.09 53.08
N GLY A 1037 -24.52 -41.07 53.94
CA GLY A 1037 -24.12 -39.70 53.61
C GLY A 1037 -25.04 -38.95 52.63
N TRP A 1038 -26.29 -39.39 52.47
CA TRP A 1038 -27.28 -38.76 51.59
C TRP A 1038 -28.15 -37.76 52.37
N GLU A 1039 -27.97 -36.46 52.14
CA GLU A 1039 -28.64 -35.35 52.82
C GLU A 1039 -29.63 -34.63 51.88
N ASP A 1040 -30.80 -34.29 52.42
CA ASP A 1040 -31.92 -33.62 51.72
C ASP A 1040 -32.33 -34.23 50.37
N GLU A 1041 -32.12 -35.53 50.18
CA GLU A 1041 -32.38 -36.27 48.94
C GLU A 1041 -31.60 -35.76 47.71
N GLN A 1042 -30.57 -34.92 47.90
CA GLN A 1042 -29.86 -34.23 46.82
C GLN A 1042 -28.34 -34.28 46.93
N TRP A 1043 -27.76 -34.43 48.13
CA TRP A 1043 -26.32 -34.34 48.33
C TRP A 1043 -25.75 -35.63 48.89
N LEU A 1044 -24.66 -36.11 48.30
CA LEU A 1044 -23.88 -37.23 48.81
C LEU A 1044 -22.54 -36.69 49.36
N HIS A 1045 -22.31 -36.78 50.67
CA HIS A 1045 -21.14 -36.22 51.33
C HIS A 1045 -19.97 -37.22 51.45
N GLY A 1046 -18.78 -36.85 50.97
CA GLY A 1046 -17.58 -37.69 51.01
C GLY A 1046 -16.94 -37.89 52.39
N ILE A 1047 -17.17 -36.98 53.35
CA ILE A 1047 -16.51 -36.99 54.68
C ILE A 1047 -16.99 -38.16 55.59
N GLN A 1048 -18.02 -38.92 55.20
CA GLN A 1048 -18.57 -40.07 55.95
C GLN A 1048 -18.76 -41.34 55.09
N ASP A 1049 -17.83 -41.66 54.19
CA ASP A 1049 -17.92 -42.82 53.27
C ASP A 1049 -19.23 -42.83 52.46
N GLY A 1050 -19.54 -41.69 51.83
CA GLY A 1050 -20.80 -41.48 51.10
C GLY A 1050 -20.99 -42.52 50.00
N ARG A 1051 -22.07 -43.31 50.08
CA ARG A 1051 -22.39 -44.37 49.11
C ARG A 1051 -23.86 -44.46 48.82
N MET A 1052 -24.20 -44.75 47.57
CA MET A 1052 -25.55 -44.96 47.07
C MET A 1052 -25.60 -46.23 46.22
N HIS A 1053 -26.51 -47.12 46.58
CA HIS A 1053 -26.87 -48.31 45.82
C HIS A 1053 -28.36 -48.22 45.47
N ALA A 1054 -28.70 -48.14 44.19
CA ALA A 1054 -30.07 -48.01 43.75
C ALA A 1054 -30.34 -48.72 42.41
N VAL A 1055 -31.62 -48.98 42.14
CA VAL A 1055 -32.13 -49.50 40.87
C VAL A 1055 -32.99 -48.43 40.21
N LEU A 1056 -32.68 -48.13 38.96
CA LEU A 1056 -33.38 -47.20 38.10
C LEU A 1056 -34.23 -48.00 37.10
N GLU A 1057 -35.52 -47.71 37.01
CA GLU A 1057 -36.47 -48.37 36.13
C GLU A 1057 -36.88 -47.43 34.99
N PHE A 1058 -36.66 -47.83 33.74
CA PHE A 1058 -36.95 -47.06 32.53
C PHE A 1058 -38.01 -47.77 31.70
N THR A 1059 -38.88 -47.00 31.02
CA THR A 1059 -39.76 -47.52 29.96
C THR A 1059 -39.31 -46.92 28.64
N VAL A 1060 -38.88 -47.79 27.71
CA VAL A 1060 -38.26 -47.38 26.45
C VAL A 1060 -38.89 -48.11 25.26
N HIS A 1061 -38.61 -47.68 24.02
CA HIS A 1061 -39.14 -48.34 22.83
C HIS A 1061 -38.58 -49.77 22.66
N ASP A 1062 -39.38 -50.70 22.11
CA ASP A 1062 -38.97 -52.11 21.99
C ASP A 1062 -37.74 -52.33 21.08
N SER A 1063 -37.44 -51.37 20.20
CA SER A 1063 -36.36 -51.34 19.23
C SER A 1063 -34.96 -51.02 19.77
N ILE A 1064 -34.82 -50.65 21.06
CA ILE A 1064 -33.53 -50.21 21.63
C ILE A 1064 -32.64 -51.40 21.98
N ASP A 1065 -31.65 -51.75 21.14
CA ASP A 1065 -30.76 -52.89 21.43
C ASP A 1065 -29.44 -52.49 22.10
N ASN A 1066 -28.93 -51.27 21.84
CA ASN A 1066 -27.72 -50.73 22.48
C ASN A 1066 -28.06 -49.38 23.11
N TYR A 1067 -27.62 -49.15 24.35
CA TYR A 1067 -27.91 -47.91 25.05
C TYR A 1067 -26.84 -47.59 26.10
N GLY A 1068 -26.68 -46.31 26.42
CA GLY A 1068 -25.77 -45.84 27.45
C GLY A 1068 -26.52 -45.29 28.66
N LEU A 1069 -26.10 -45.61 29.88
CA LEU A 1069 -26.53 -44.89 31.07
C LEU A 1069 -25.54 -43.75 31.35
N LEU A 1070 -26.00 -42.51 31.20
CA LEU A 1070 -25.24 -41.32 31.52
C LEU A 1070 -25.62 -40.83 32.93
N LEU A 1071 -24.61 -40.69 33.79
CA LEU A 1071 -24.68 -39.93 35.04
C LEU A 1071 -24.02 -38.57 34.83
N LYS A 1072 -24.80 -37.49 34.77
CA LYS A 1072 -24.29 -36.13 34.55
C LYS A 1072 -24.89 -35.15 35.55
N ASN A 1073 -24.02 -34.39 36.23
CA ASN A 1073 -24.38 -33.33 37.15
C ASN A 1073 -23.31 -32.23 37.12
N GLY A 1074 -23.58 -31.09 37.76
CA GLY A 1074 -22.63 -29.96 37.81
C GLY A 1074 -21.28 -30.29 38.48
N THR A 1075 -21.22 -31.33 39.31
CA THR A 1075 -19.98 -31.80 39.97
C THR A 1075 -19.13 -32.74 39.13
N LEU A 1076 -19.69 -33.42 38.13
CA LEU A 1076 -19.04 -34.44 37.29
C LEU A 1076 -18.72 -33.95 35.87
N GLY A 1077 -18.94 -32.66 35.58
CA GLY A 1077 -18.64 -32.05 34.28
C GLY A 1077 -19.30 -32.80 33.12
N ASP A 1078 -18.49 -33.40 32.27
CA ASP A 1078 -18.93 -34.15 31.07
C ASP A 1078 -19.68 -35.46 31.41
N GLY A 1079 -19.62 -35.93 32.66
CA GLY A 1079 -20.44 -37.04 33.17
C GLY A 1079 -19.81 -38.42 32.97
N ILE A 1080 -20.38 -39.43 33.64
CA ILE A 1080 -19.93 -40.83 33.56
C ILE A 1080 -20.90 -41.63 32.69
N MET A 1081 -20.40 -42.24 31.61
CA MET A 1081 -21.19 -43.03 30.67
C MET A 1081 -20.92 -44.53 30.85
N VAL A 1082 -21.98 -45.34 30.95
CA VAL A 1082 -21.90 -46.81 30.94
C VAL A 1082 -22.63 -47.36 29.74
N LYS A 1083 -21.90 -47.92 28.77
CA LYS A 1083 -22.49 -48.52 27.56
C LYS A 1083 -22.91 -49.97 27.79
N PHE A 1084 -24.18 -50.23 27.52
CA PHE A 1084 -24.80 -51.55 27.50
C PHE A 1084 -24.93 -52.02 26.06
N GLU A 1085 -24.05 -52.95 25.67
CA GLU A 1085 -24.03 -53.58 24.35
C GLU A 1085 -24.56 -55.01 24.48
N LYS A 1086 -25.59 -55.37 23.71
CA LYS A 1086 -26.26 -56.69 23.79
C LYS A 1086 -25.97 -57.61 22.61
#